data_AF-A0A2P2IDC9-F1
#
_entry.id   AF-A0A2P2IDC9-F1
#
_cell.length_a   1.000
_cell.length_b   1.000
_cell.length_c   1.000
_cell.angle_alpha   90.00
_cell.angle_beta   90.00
_cell.angle_gamma   90.00
#
_symmetry.space_group_name_H-M   'P 1'
#
loop_
_entity.id
_entity.type
_entity.pdbx_description
1 polymer ?
#
loop_
_entity_poly.entity_id
_entity_poly.type
_entity_poly.pdbx_seq_one_letter_code
_entity_poly.pdbx_strand_id
1 'polypeptide(L)'
;HYLTCLFQLLSNIEIQECEAVGISNIFRKLLQFFPPSILVALPTELLNSLVDQLTNLTCQFAQQAALEEHRDLEDQVYMEAFEQVLQSWTTILQEATSCTPLICYTITSSGSSIISPATGTISSPPSTNNNNNNSINNMASLQGKIKQGATVIFDTYLKCHLAAPDGNRQRLETDEITDTVAKDRILYKDQLLLIGLSARQNVMHTIPLLTELLERRVSMLRSYLGERLQQQQPSSSSSSSLQQQHNSQAIDNLYEDLHWLLLITCHVLNSESESEAAVIPSELVQYSINCAPSNDLEKTLALLAAPHKMPEDFNAPNAMTANTNIDPIVRLISCVLRLCETESEALKANMRELLSPELSCTLMWFLKKFCLSYLLPNEAFYPELSMALSSSFGRDSEGAAWVLNYMLACVESTLRLRTAEPDLVDDTISLLIVMVDSEERGRVLVKSKSMVDVVRLQQSGHLAALSSSASRGLMHGLVLMAGSVASDSSTREEVWQHVLHPVVLAFTTLVENPEFIKNYHTDNYRKQVLHHLDNLTGAIHGCVLSSTAVLLFERISSCLAAVVKLLDLYHNYSDIVEGILELYVECGRRLLRYLSPAASKQLYEGSVELVKVYAKHNIGRRTVNSEGEQDQWRDLQLLMELLISVLTKVTDLQIK
;
A
#
# COMPACT_ATOMS: atom_id res chain seq x y z
N HIS A 1 8.55 32.12 30.49
CA HIS A 1 8.32 33.56 30.24
C HIS A 1 7.98 33.84 28.78
N TYR A 2 8.88 33.57 27.82
CA TYR A 2 8.58 33.72 26.38
C TYR A 2 7.24 33.06 25.97
N LEU A 3 7.06 31.77 26.29
CA LEU A 3 5.81 31.04 26.00
C LEU A 3 4.58 31.68 26.64
N THR A 4 4.71 32.19 27.87
CA THR A 4 3.61 32.88 28.56
C THR A 4 3.18 34.14 27.81
N CYS A 5 4.14 34.94 27.34
CA CYS A 5 3.85 36.13 26.53
C CYS A 5 3.28 35.76 25.16
N LEU A 6 3.79 34.70 24.53
CA LEU A 6 3.30 34.21 23.25
C LEU A 6 1.84 33.74 23.36
N PHE A 7 1.50 32.93 24.36
CA PHE A 7 0.12 32.44 24.56
C PHE A 7 -0.84 33.58 24.92
N GLN A 8 -0.37 34.58 25.67
CA GLN A 8 -1.14 35.78 25.93
C GLN A 8 -1.39 36.59 24.65
N LEU A 9 -0.42 36.66 23.74
CA LEU A 9 -0.61 37.28 22.43
C LEU A 9 -1.66 36.52 21.61
N LEU A 10 -1.47 35.20 21.43
CA LEU A 10 -2.35 34.35 20.62
C LEU A 10 -3.80 34.34 21.14
N SER A 11 -4.00 34.41 22.45
CA SER A 11 -5.34 34.45 23.04
C SER A 11 -6.09 35.77 22.81
N ASN A 12 -5.40 36.82 22.34
CA ASN A 12 -5.94 38.17 22.19
C ASN A 12 -5.98 38.67 20.73
N ILE A 13 -5.55 37.85 19.76
CA ILE A 13 -5.53 38.21 18.34
C ILE A 13 -6.37 37.23 17.52
N GLU A 14 -6.95 37.72 16.43
CA GLU A 14 -7.50 36.89 15.37
C GLU A 14 -6.45 36.77 14.26
N ILE A 15 -5.94 35.56 14.07
CA ILE A 15 -4.84 35.28 13.15
C ILE A 15 -5.30 35.55 11.72
N GLN A 16 -4.62 36.47 11.06
CA GLN A 16 -4.85 36.78 9.65
C GLN A 16 -4.02 35.86 8.75
N GLU A 17 -4.40 35.78 7.47
CA GLU A 17 -3.75 34.94 6.46
C GLU A 17 -2.23 35.19 6.37
N CYS A 18 -1.82 36.46 6.34
CA CYS A 18 -0.41 36.84 6.29
C CYS A 18 0.42 36.48 7.54
N GLU A 19 -0.24 36.14 8.65
CA GLU A 19 0.41 35.79 9.92
C GLU A 19 0.50 34.27 10.11
N ALA A 20 -0.31 33.48 9.40
CA ALA A 20 -0.49 32.05 9.62
C ALA A 20 0.84 31.27 9.53
N VAL A 21 1.59 31.47 8.43
CA VAL A 21 2.90 30.84 8.21
C VAL A 21 3.95 31.32 9.21
N GLY A 22 3.88 32.60 9.62
CA GLY A 22 4.79 33.14 10.64
C GLY A 22 4.59 32.45 11.99
N ILE A 23 3.33 32.29 12.40
CA ILE A 23 2.95 31.67 13.67
C ILE A 23 3.23 30.17 13.66
N SER A 24 2.86 29.44 12.61
CA SER A 24 3.14 28.01 12.50
C SER A 24 4.64 27.72 12.57
N ASN A 25 5.47 28.54 11.92
CA ASN A 25 6.92 28.39 11.93
C ASN A 25 7.53 28.66 13.33
N ILE A 26 6.92 29.53 14.15
CA ILE A 26 7.35 29.73 15.54
C ILE A 26 7.18 28.43 16.33
N PHE A 27 6.02 27.78 16.25
CA PHE A 27 5.77 26.50 16.95
C PHE A 27 6.66 25.38 16.41
N ARG A 28 6.83 25.31 15.09
CA ARG A 28 7.72 24.35 14.46
C ARG A 28 9.16 24.48 14.96
N LYS A 29 9.71 25.69 14.95
CA LYS A 29 11.06 25.95 15.46
C LYS A 29 11.16 25.69 16.96
N LEU A 30 10.14 26.07 17.73
CA LEU A 30 10.11 25.79 19.17
C LEU A 30 10.28 24.29 19.43
N LEU A 31 9.49 23.43 18.78
CA LEU A 31 9.53 21.98 19.00
C LEU A 31 10.74 21.30 18.33
N GLN A 32 11.26 21.87 17.24
CA GLN A 32 12.49 21.42 16.61
C GLN A 32 13.73 21.65 17.49
N PHE A 33 13.84 22.82 18.13
CA PHE A 33 14.99 23.17 18.97
C PHE A 33 14.82 22.75 20.44
N PHE A 34 13.57 22.60 20.90
CA PHE A 34 13.23 22.15 22.24
C PHE A 34 12.25 20.97 22.14
N PRO A 35 12.75 19.74 21.93
CA PRO A 35 11.91 18.55 21.85
C PRO A 35 11.12 18.30 23.15
N PRO A 36 10.03 17.50 23.11
CA PRO A 36 9.21 17.20 24.28
C PRO A 36 10.03 16.74 25.49
N SER A 37 11.06 15.90 25.29
CA SER A 37 12.02 15.50 26.32
C SER A 37 12.66 16.66 27.12
N ILE A 38 12.85 17.83 26.51
CA ILE A 38 13.35 19.05 27.17
C ILE A 38 12.18 19.87 27.74
N LEU A 39 11.08 19.98 27.00
CA LEU A 39 9.92 20.79 27.39
C LEU A 39 9.24 20.26 28.66
N VAL A 40 9.32 18.95 28.95
CA VAL A 40 8.79 18.35 30.19
C VAL A 40 9.35 19.01 31.47
N ALA A 41 10.48 19.72 31.39
CA ALA A 41 11.01 20.51 32.51
C ALA A 41 10.20 21.79 32.83
N LEU A 42 9.27 22.19 31.95
CA LEU A 42 8.38 23.34 32.14
C LEU A 42 7.23 23.02 33.12
N PRO A 43 6.61 24.04 33.74
CA PRO A 43 5.41 23.85 34.56
C PRO A 43 4.28 23.17 33.77
N THR A 44 3.60 22.20 34.39
CA THR A 44 2.53 21.39 33.76
C THR A 44 1.42 22.24 33.13
N GLU A 45 1.03 23.34 33.78
CA GLU A 45 0.04 24.28 33.23
C GLU A 45 0.50 24.91 31.91
N LEU A 46 1.80 25.24 31.80
CA LEU A 46 2.38 25.84 30.60
C LEU A 46 2.49 24.81 29.47
N LEU A 47 2.79 23.55 29.80
CA LEU A 47 2.80 22.44 28.85
C LEU A 47 1.41 22.12 28.32
N ASN A 48 0.42 22.04 29.21
CA ASN A 48 -0.98 21.85 28.82
C ASN A 48 -1.44 23.00 27.92
N SER A 49 -1.10 24.25 28.26
CA SER A 49 -1.40 25.41 27.43
C SER A 49 -0.69 25.37 26.08
N LEU A 50 0.55 24.87 26.00
CA LEU A 50 1.27 24.71 24.73
C LEU A 50 0.51 23.73 23.80
N VAL A 51 0.12 22.58 24.33
CA VAL A 51 -0.62 21.55 23.58
C VAL A 51 -1.99 22.06 23.16
N ASP A 52 -2.71 22.75 24.04
CA ASP A 52 -4.04 23.33 23.74
C ASP A 52 -3.94 24.39 22.62
N GLN A 53 -2.95 25.29 22.69
CA GLN A 53 -2.74 26.31 21.66
C GLN A 53 -2.35 25.68 20.32
N LEU A 54 -1.42 24.72 20.32
CA LEU A 54 -1.02 24.02 19.12
C LEU A 54 -2.19 23.25 18.49
N THR A 55 -3.03 22.60 19.30
CA THR A 55 -4.24 21.91 18.84
C THR A 55 -5.18 22.88 18.14
N ASN A 56 -5.49 24.02 18.78
CA ASN A 56 -6.40 25.02 18.23
C ASN A 56 -5.91 25.57 16.89
N LEU A 57 -4.61 25.91 16.80
CA LEU A 57 -4.00 26.37 15.56
C LEU A 57 -4.06 25.31 14.46
N THR A 58 -3.77 24.06 14.80
CA THR A 58 -3.82 22.94 13.85
C THR A 58 -5.21 22.77 13.27
N CYS A 59 -6.25 22.78 14.12
CA CYS A 59 -7.64 22.67 13.67
C CYS A 59 -8.09 23.88 12.85
N GLN A 60 -7.70 25.10 13.25
CA GLN A 60 -8.02 26.31 12.52
C GLN A 60 -7.38 26.31 11.13
N PHE A 61 -6.08 26.01 11.05
CA PHE A 61 -5.37 25.98 9.77
C PHE A 61 -5.86 24.84 8.87
N ALA A 62 -6.21 23.67 9.41
CA ALA A 62 -6.83 22.60 8.63
C ALA A 62 -8.14 23.04 7.96
N GLN A 63 -9.00 23.73 8.71
CA GLN A 63 -10.29 24.22 8.19
C GLN A 63 -10.09 25.31 7.13
N GLN A 64 -9.12 26.21 7.32
CA GLN A 64 -8.83 27.25 6.34
C GLN A 64 -8.14 26.67 5.09
N ALA A 65 -7.22 25.72 5.24
CA ALA A 65 -6.57 25.03 4.12
C ALA A 65 -7.61 24.33 3.23
N ALA A 66 -8.59 23.64 3.82
CA ALA A 66 -9.70 23.05 3.07
C ALA A 66 -10.57 24.08 2.32
N LEU A 67 -10.66 25.32 2.83
CA LEU A 67 -11.33 26.42 2.13
C LEU A 67 -10.47 27.04 1.03
N GLU A 68 -9.14 27.05 1.17
CA GLU A 68 -8.20 27.48 0.12
C GLU A 68 -8.26 26.54 -1.08
N GLU A 69 -8.19 25.23 -0.83
CA GLU A 69 -8.32 24.19 -1.85
C GLU A 69 -9.66 24.31 -2.56
N HIS A 70 -10.76 24.51 -1.82
CA HIS A 70 -12.08 24.68 -2.43
C HIS A 70 -12.19 25.92 -3.33
N ARG A 71 -11.53 27.02 -2.95
CA ARG A 71 -11.60 28.29 -3.69
C ARG A 71 -10.61 28.36 -4.85
N ASP A 72 -9.83 27.31 -5.07
CA ASP A 72 -8.76 27.25 -6.05
C ASP A 72 -7.85 28.49 -5.97
N LEU A 73 -7.41 28.80 -4.74
CA LEU A 73 -6.52 29.93 -4.52
C LEU A 73 -5.10 29.59 -4.95
N GLU A 74 -4.50 30.46 -5.76
CA GLU A 74 -3.10 30.32 -6.20
C GLU A 74 -2.11 30.34 -5.02
N ASP A 75 -2.40 31.17 -4.00
CA ASP A 75 -1.60 31.28 -2.78
C ASP A 75 -2.23 30.44 -1.66
N GLN A 76 -1.68 29.24 -1.39
CA GLN A 76 -2.17 28.31 -0.37
C GLN A 76 -1.42 28.47 0.98
N VAL A 77 -1.62 29.63 1.62
CA VAL A 77 -0.87 30.03 2.82
C VAL A 77 -1.27 29.21 4.05
N TYR A 78 -2.56 28.89 4.21
CA TYR A 78 -3.04 28.05 5.30
C TYR A 78 -2.68 26.59 5.10
N MET A 79 -2.61 26.08 3.86
CA MET A 79 -2.07 24.75 3.58
C MET A 79 -0.63 24.63 4.07
N GLU A 80 0.24 25.58 3.71
CA GLU A 80 1.63 25.60 4.21
C GLU A 80 1.68 25.71 5.74
N ALA A 81 0.87 26.59 6.33
CA ALA A 81 0.83 26.76 7.78
C ALA A 81 0.35 25.48 8.50
N PHE A 82 -0.63 24.77 7.93
CA PHE A 82 -1.15 23.51 8.43
C PHE A 82 -0.09 22.40 8.40
N GLU A 83 0.66 22.26 7.30
CA GLU A 83 1.74 21.29 7.19
C GLU A 83 2.86 21.54 8.21
N GLN A 84 3.21 22.80 8.47
CA GLN A 84 4.22 23.14 9.46
C GLN A 84 3.81 22.79 10.90
N VAL A 85 2.53 22.99 11.27
CA VAL A 85 2.03 22.59 12.60
C VAL A 85 1.87 21.08 12.71
N LEU A 86 1.49 20.38 11.63
CA LEU A 86 1.48 18.92 11.56
C LEU A 86 2.89 18.34 11.77
N GLN A 87 3.91 18.91 11.13
CA GLN A 87 5.30 18.51 11.37
C GLN A 87 5.70 18.67 12.84
N SER A 88 5.18 19.69 13.51
CA SER A 88 5.39 19.91 14.94
C SER A 88 4.75 18.80 15.80
N TRP A 89 3.56 18.34 15.42
CA TRP A 89 2.89 17.20 16.06
C TRP A 89 3.62 15.88 15.85
N THR A 90 4.35 15.72 14.73
CA THR A 90 5.15 14.52 14.45
C THR A 90 6.09 14.23 15.62
N THR A 91 6.84 15.24 16.06
CA THR A 91 7.80 15.12 17.17
C THR A 91 7.10 14.80 18.49
N ILE A 92 5.94 15.41 18.75
CA ILE A 92 5.16 15.16 19.97
C ILE A 92 4.64 13.72 20.00
N LEU A 93 4.08 13.23 18.90
CA LEU A 93 3.45 11.91 18.82
C LEU A 93 4.48 10.77 18.83
N GLN A 94 5.63 10.94 18.16
CA GLN A 94 6.70 9.94 18.15
C GLN A 94 7.38 9.78 19.52
N GLU A 95 7.60 10.88 20.25
CA GLU A 95 8.15 10.78 21.61
C GLU A 95 7.11 10.22 22.59
N ALA A 96 5.81 10.52 22.41
CA ALA A 96 4.74 9.99 23.24
C ALA A 96 4.59 8.46 23.13
N THR A 97 4.78 7.88 21.93
CA THR A 97 4.75 6.42 21.74
C THR A 97 5.97 5.74 22.34
N SER A 98 7.15 6.36 22.26
CA SER A 98 8.39 5.86 22.89
C SER A 98 8.38 5.93 24.43
N CYS A 99 7.51 6.76 25.03
CA CYS A 99 7.35 6.92 26.48
C CYS A 99 6.27 5.99 27.10
N THR A 100 5.85 4.93 26.42
CA THR A 100 5.19 3.80 27.09
C THR A 100 6.25 3.05 27.91
N PRO A 101 5.98 2.63 29.16
CA PRO A 101 7.04 2.24 30.07
C PRO A 101 7.69 0.94 29.58
N LEU A 102 8.88 1.08 29.00
CA LEU A 102 9.92 0.06 29.10
C LEU A 102 9.97 -0.36 30.56
N ILE A 103 9.54 -1.60 30.80
CA ILE A 103 9.75 -2.34 32.03
C ILE A 103 11.15 -1.99 32.52
N CYS A 104 11.22 -1.37 33.69
CA CYS A 104 12.46 -0.99 34.34
C CYS A 104 13.29 -2.26 34.56
N TYR A 105 14.15 -2.60 33.60
CA TYR A 105 15.21 -3.58 33.80
C TYR A 105 16.20 -2.93 34.76
N THR A 106 15.99 -3.18 36.05
CA THR A 106 17.04 -3.03 37.05
C THR A 106 18.22 -3.89 36.60
N ILE A 107 19.27 -3.22 36.11
CA ILE A 107 20.59 -3.83 35.95
C ILE A 107 21.06 -4.21 37.36
N THR A 108 20.80 -5.44 37.79
CA THR A 108 21.56 -6.06 38.86
C THR A 108 22.84 -6.62 38.23
N SER A 109 23.91 -5.83 38.30
CA SER A 109 25.25 -6.29 37.94
C SER A 109 25.63 -7.48 38.83
N SER A 110 25.68 -8.66 38.24
CA SER A 110 26.25 -9.86 38.83
C SER A 110 27.78 -9.76 38.87
N GLY A 111 28.34 -9.82 40.07
CA GLY A 111 29.77 -9.94 40.33
C GLY A 111 30.03 -10.59 41.68
N SER A 112 30.39 -11.88 41.65
CA SER A 112 31.08 -12.67 42.70
C SER A 112 32.28 -11.92 43.31
N SER A 113 32.78 -12.09 44.54
CA SER A 113 32.46 -12.88 45.74
C SER A 113 33.51 -12.57 46.85
N ILE A 114 33.12 -12.57 48.13
CA ILE A 114 33.88 -12.82 49.40
C ILE A 114 34.79 -11.70 49.98
N ILE A 115 34.44 -11.17 51.19
CA ILE A 115 35.09 -11.30 52.53
C ILE A 115 34.17 -10.67 53.64
N SER A 116 34.15 -11.33 54.80
CA SER A 116 33.49 -11.23 56.13
C SER A 116 33.17 -9.87 56.81
N PRO A 117 32.39 -9.85 57.93
CA PRO A 117 31.59 -8.71 58.40
C PRO A 117 32.26 -7.87 59.50
N ALA A 118 31.95 -6.58 59.55
CA ALA A 118 32.18 -5.73 60.71
C ALA A 118 30.97 -4.84 60.98
N THR A 119 30.53 -4.91 62.23
CA THR A 119 29.46 -4.17 62.92
C THR A 119 29.62 -2.65 62.82
N GLY A 120 28.54 -1.93 62.49
CA GLY A 120 28.49 -0.48 62.52
C GLY A 120 27.08 0.08 62.33
N THR A 121 26.42 0.34 63.47
CA THR A 121 25.32 1.28 63.75
C THR A 121 24.60 2.01 62.60
N ILE A 122 23.26 1.86 62.64
CA ILE A 122 22.20 2.54 61.90
C ILE A 122 22.30 4.08 62.03
N SER A 123 22.31 4.77 60.89
CA SER A 123 21.76 6.11 60.73
C SER A 123 21.02 6.21 59.40
N SER A 124 19.71 6.45 59.50
CA SER A 124 18.75 6.63 58.40
C SER A 124 19.16 7.66 57.35
N PRO A 125 18.99 7.41 56.03
CA PRO A 125 19.05 8.44 55.00
C PRO A 125 17.69 9.17 54.88
N PRO A 126 17.68 10.43 54.41
CA PRO A 126 16.47 11.22 54.27
C PRO A 126 15.64 10.74 53.07
N SER A 127 14.33 10.88 53.18
CA SER A 127 13.31 10.52 52.21
C SER A 127 13.47 11.23 50.85
N THR A 128 13.83 10.49 49.81
CA THR A 128 13.87 10.92 48.39
C THR A 128 12.63 10.48 47.59
N ASN A 129 11.45 10.40 48.21
CA ASN A 129 10.25 9.83 47.57
C ASN A 129 9.27 10.85 46.94
N ASN A 130 9.51 12.17 47.05
CA ASN A 130 8.55 13.19 46.58
C ASN A 130 8.77 13.68 45.12
N ASN A 131 9.99 13.63 44.58
CA ASN A 131 10.25 14.15 43.23
C ASN A 131 9.81 13.18 42.11
N ASN A 132 9.87 11.87 42.35
CA ASN A 132 9.44 10.88 41.36
C ASN A 132 7.90 10.88 41.19
N ASN A 133 7.13 11.06 42.26
CA ASN A 133 5.67 11.09 42.19
C ASN A 133 5.13 12.31 41.44
N ASN A 134 5.77 13.48 41.56
CA ASN A 134 5.37 14.68 40.83
C ASN A 134 5.68 14.60 39.33
N SER A 135 6.82 14.02 38.95
CA SER A 135 7.19 13.83 37.54
C SER A 135 6.27 12.84 36.82
N ILE A 136 5.85 11.76 37.49
CA ILE A 136 4.95 10.74 36.93
C ILE A 136 3.54 11.33 36.71
N ASN A 137 3.01 12.11 37.68
CA ASN A 137 1.71 12.75 37.55
C ASN A 137 1.67 13.81 36.44
N ASN A 138 2.76 14.56 36.25
CA ASN A 138 2.87 15.55 35.17
C ASN A 138 2.87 14.91 33.79
N MET A 139 3.55 13.77 33.64
CA MET A 139 3.62 13.03 32.38
C MET A 139 2.27 12.41 32.01
N ALA A 140 1.54 11.84 32.97
CA ALA A 140 0.19 11.31 32.76
C ALA A 140 -0.81 12.41 32.37
N SER A 141 -0.73 13.60 33.00
CA SER A 141 -1.56 14.75 32.62
C SER A 141 -1.26 15.22 31.20
N LEU A 142 0.01 15.30 30.82
CA LEU A 142 0.43 15.71 29.48
C LEU A 142 -0.01 14.70 28.41
N GLN A 143 0.13 13.41 28.68
CA GLN A 143 -0.33 12.34 27.80
C GLN A 143 -1.85 12.40 27.58
N GLY A 144 -2.63 12.70 28.63
CA GLY A 144 -4.07 12.95 28.53
C GLY A 144 -4.40 14.12 27.61
N LYS A 145 -3.63 15.21 27.69
CA LYS A 145 -3.78 16.40 26.83
C LYS A 145 -3.39 16.12 25.37
N ILE A 146 -2.27 15.42 25.14
CA ILE A 146 -1.85 14.99 23.80
C ILE A 146 -2.93 14.11 23.16
N LYS A 147 -3.45 13.13 23.92
CA LYS A 147 -4.55 12.28 23.47
C LYS A 147 -5.79 13.10 23.08
N GLN A 148 -6.17 14.07 23.90
CA GLN A 148 -7.31 14.96 23.61
C GLN A 148 -7.05 15.78 22.34
N GLY A 149 -5.89 16.44 22.23
CA GLY A 149 -5.52 17.26 21.08
C GLY A 149 -5.50 16.44 19.78
N ALA A 150 -4.84 15.28 19.79
CA ALA A 150 -4.79 14.36 18.67
C ALA A 150 -6.18 13.88 18.22
N THR A 151 -7.09 13.63 19.17
CA THR A 151 -8.49 13.27 18.86
C THR A 151 -9.20 14.41 18.13
N VAL A 152 -9.06 15.64 18.61
CA VAL A 152 -9.72 16.82 18.01
C VAL A 152 -9.16 17.14 16.63
N ILE A 153 -7.84 17.00 16.44
CA ILE A 153 -7.19 17.17 15.13
C ILE A 153 -7.71 16.14 14.13
N PHE A 154 -7.75 14.87 14.53
CA PHE A 154 -8.31 13.79 13.71
C PHE A 154 -9.77 14.08 13.30
N ASP A 155 -10.64 14.42 14.26
CA ASP A 155 -12.04 14.73 13.99
C ASP A 155 -12.20 15.96 13.07
N THR A 156 -11.32 16.95 13.20
CA THR A 156 -11.33 18.16 12.37
C THR A 156 -10.93 17.83 10.94
N TYR A 157 -9.84 17.07 10.75
CA TYR A 157 -9.40 16.64 9.43
C TYR A 157 -10.48 15.82 8.72
N LEU A 158 -11.10 14.89 9.45
CA LEU A 158 -12.19 14.08 8.92
C LEU A 158 -13.38 14.93 8.46
N LYS A 159 -13.78 15.94 9.24
CA LYS A 159 -14.85 16.87 8.85
C LYS A 159 -14.51 17.65 7.58
N CYS A 160 -13.27 18.13 7.46
CA CYS A 160 -12.83 18.89 6.29
C CYS A 160 -12.92 18.08 4.99
N HIS A 161 -12.78 16.76 5.06
CA HIS A 161 -12.77 15.86 3.91
C HIS A 161 -14.07 15.09 3.69
N LEU A 162 -15.13 15.32 4.48
CA LEU A 162 -16.43 14.67 4.30
C LEU A 162 -17.50 15.66 3.85
N ALA A 163 -18.38 15.21 2.96
CA ALA A 163 -19.56 15.96 2.59
C ALA A 163 -20.55 16.12 3.76
N ALA A 164 -21.43 17.10 3.65
CA ALA A 164 -22.58 17.23 4.55
C ALA A 164 -23.43 15.93 4.53
N PRO A 165 -23.97 15.46 5.67
CA PRO A 165 -24.08 16.16 6.95
C PRO A 165 -22.90 15.97 7.93
N ASP A 166 -21.96 15.08 7.62
CA ASP A 166 -20.95 14.64 8.59
C ASP A 166 -19.68 15.50 8.58
N GLY A 167 -19.47 16.22 7.48
CA GLY A 167 -18.39 17.17 7.35
C GLY A 167 -18.84 18.47 6.68
N ASN A 168 -17.84 19.27 6.33
CA ASN A 168 -17.97 20.59 5.72
C ASN A 168 -17.21 20.70 4.40
N ARG A 169 -16.82 19.56 3.78
CA ARG A 169 -16.20 19.55 2.45
C ARG A 169 -17.14 20.23 1.46
N GLN A 170 -16.65 21.31 0.86
CA GLN A 170 -17.36 22.03 -0.18
C GLN A 170 -17.06 21.38 -1.53
N ARG A 171 -18.00 21.46 -2.46
CA ARG A 171 -17.90 20.78 -3.74
C ARG A 171 -16.98 21.56 -4.69
N LEU A 172 -15.92 20.93 -5.18
CA LEU A 172 -15.11 21.46 -6.27
C LEU A 172 -15.88 21.41 -7.60
N GLU A 173 -15.74 22.43 -8.44
CA GLU A 173 -16.11 22.32 -9.84
C GLU A 173 -15.14 21.32 -10.50
N THR A 174 -15.66 20.38 -11.28
CA THR A 174 -14.84 19.32 -11.86
C THR A 174 -13.99 19.90 -12.99
N ASP A 175 -12.74 20.22 -12.69
CA ASP A 175 -11.76 20.50 -13.74
C ASP A 175 -11.36 19.21 -14.47
N GLU A 176 -10.88 19.35 -15.70
CA GLU A 176 -10.28 18.23 -16.43
C GLU A 176 -8.99 17.82 -15.71
N ILE A 177 -9.06 16.76 -14.90
CA ILE A 177 -7.88 16.14 -14.28
C ILE A 177 -7.02 15.57 -15.41
N THR A 178 -5.80 16.07 -15.53
CA THR A 178 -4.81 15.53 -16.47
C THR A 178 -3.95 14.47 -15.79
N ASP A 179 -3.34 13.58 -16.57
CA ASP A 179 -2.42 12.53 -16.09
C ASP A 179 -1.18 13.07 -15.32
N THR A 180 -1.00 14.39 -15.26
CA THR A 180 0.09 15.04 -14.51
C THR A 180 -0.27 15.36 -13.06
N VAL A 181 -1.54 15.30 -12.69
CA VAL A 181 -2.00 15.54 -11.33
C VAL A 181 -1.63 14.35 -10.45
N ALA A 182 -0.91 14.63 -9.34
CA ALA A 182 -0.55 13.59 -8.39
C ALA A 182 -1.79 13.06 -7.66
N LYS A 183 -1.88 11.75 -7.45
CA LYS A 183 -2.94 11.12 -6.65
C LYS A 183 -2.93 11.67 -5.21
N ASP A 184 -4.09 11.81 -4.59
CA ASP A 184 -4.23 12.36 -3.22
C ASP A 184 -3.39 11.62 -2.18
N ARG A 185 -3.33 10.28 -2.30
CA ARG A 185 -2.49 9.43 -1.43
C ARG A 185 -0.98 9.71 -1.54
N ILE A 186 -0.53 10.40 -2.59
CA ILE A 186 0.85 10.85 -2.78
C ILE A 186 0.98 12.30 -2.33
N LEU A 187 0.07 13.17 -2.78
CA LEU A 187 0.07 14.60 -2.46
C LEU A 187 -0.04 14.85 -0.96
N TYR A 188 -0.97 14.17 -0.29
CA TYR A 188 -1.29 14.34 1.12
C TYR A 188 -0.66 13.27 2.02
N LYS A 189 0.37 12.55 1.55
CA LYS A 189 0.98 11.41 2.26
C LYS A 189 1.39 11.77 3.70
N ASP A 190 2.12 12.87 3.86
CA ASP A 190 2.64 13.29 5.18
C ASP A 190 1.50 13.71 6.12
N GLN A 191 0.45 14.35 5.59
CA GLN A 191 -0.73 14.70 6.35
C GLN A 191 -1.46 13.43 6.83
N LEU A 192 -1.75 12.50 5.91
CA LEU A 192 -2.41 11.24 6.21
C LEU A 192 -1.64 10.39 7.23
N LEU A 193 -0.31 10.34 7.13
CA LEU A 193 0.55 9.68 8.10
C LEU A 193 0.33 10.23 9.51
N LEU A 194 0.31 11.55 9.65
CA LEU A 194 0.15 12.21 10.95
C LEU A 194 -1.25 12.13 11.50
N ILE A 195 -2.27 12.18 10.64
CA ILE A 195 -3.64 11.91 11.02
C ILE A 195 -3.79 10.46 11.49
N GLY A 196 -3.12 9.51 10.84
CA GLY A 196 -3.03 8.11 11.29
C GLY A 196 -2.42 7.98 12.69
N LEU A 197 -1.28 8.64 12.94
CA LEU A 197 -0.63 8.66 14.27
C LEU A 197 -1.50 9.33 15.33
N SER A 198 -2.18 10.41 14.97
CA SER A 198 -3.11 11.12 15.86
C SER A 198 -4.29 10.24 16.24
N ALA A 199 -4.84 9.50 15.27
CA ALA A 199 -5.99 8.62 15.52
C ALA A 199 -5.66 7.49 16.49
N ARG A 200 -4.43 6.96 16.43
CA ARG A 200 -3.95 5.88 17.30
C ARG A 200 -3.82 6.28 18.78
N GLN A 201 -3.71 7.58 19.08
CA GLN A 201 -3.74 8.05 20.47
C GLN A 201 -5.07 7.76 21.17
N ASN A 202 -6.16 7.59 20.40
CA ASN A 202 -7.49 7.30 20.93
C ASN A 202 -8.30 6.33 20.05
N VAL A 203 -7.75 5.14 19.83
CA VAL A 203 -8.39 4.03 19.07
C VAL A 203 -9.81 3.68 19.53
N MET A 204 -10.14 3.92 20.80
CA MET A 204 -11.47 3.70 21.38
C MET A 204 -12.54 4.64 20.80
N HIS A 205 -12.13 5.80 20.28
CA HIS A 205 -13.01 6.76 19.61
C HIS A 205 -12.90 6.62 18.09
N THR A 206 -11.68 6.55 17.57
CA THR A 206 -11.42 6.69 16.14
C THR A 206 -11.82 5.46 15.34
N ILE A 207 -11.59 4.24 15.83
CA ILE A 207 -11.99 3.01 15.14
C ILE A 207 -13.52 2.89 15.05
N PRO A 208 -14.29 3.10 16.13
CA PRO A 208 -15.75 3.11 16.02
C PRO A 208 -16.29 4.17 15.06
N LEU A 209 -15.77 5.39 15.11
CA LEU A 209 -16.17 6.48 14.23
C LEU A 209 -15.93 6.14 12.75
N LEU A 210 -14.71 5.70 12.41
CA LEU A 210 -14.39 5.31 11.03
C LEU A 210 -15.26 4.17 10.51
N THR A 211 -15.53 3.18 11.36
CA THR A 211 -16.37 2.05 11.00
C THR A 211 -17.81 2.51 10.73
N GLU A 212 -18.42 3.32 11.60
CA GLU A 212 -19.77 3.82 11.39
C GLU A 212 -19.90 4.65 10.10
N LEU A 213 -18.91 5.51 9.83
CA LEU A 213 -18.87 6.31 8.62
C LEU A 213 -18.76 5.41 7.38
N LEU A 214 -17.82 4.47 7.36
CA LEU A 214 -17.64 3.55 6.23
C LEU A 214 -18.86 2.63 6.02
N GLU A 215 -19.40 2.02 7.07
CA GLU A 215 -20.56 1.12 6.96
C GLU A 215 -21.76 1.84 6.33
N ARG A 216 -22.03 3.08 6.79
CA ARG A 216 -23.10 3.90 6.22
C ARG A 216 -22.84 4.26 4.76
N ARG A 217 -21.63 4.68 4.40
CA ARG A 217 -21.29 5.04 3.01
C ARG A 217 -21.33 3.84 2.07
N VAL A 218 -20.84 2.67 2.51
CA VAL A 218 -20.95 1.41 1.77
C VAL A 218 -22.42 1.02 1.58
N SER A 219 -23.26 1.17 2.62
CA SER A 219 -24.69 0.93 2.50
C SER A 219 -25.37 1.89 1.51
N MET A 220 -25.00 3.17 1.52
CA MET A 220 -25.53 4.16 0.57
C MET A 220 -25.16 3.79 -0.87
N LEU A 221 -23.91 3.38 -1.10
CA LEU A 221 -23.44 2.98 -2.43
C LEU A 221 -24.18 1.73 -2.93
N ARG A 222 -24.36 0.74 -2.05
CA ARG A 222 -25.09 -0.48 -2.38
C ARG A 222 -26.56 -0.20 -2.71
N SER A 223 -27.23 0.68 -1.95
CA SER A 223 -28.60 1.11 -2.23
C SER A 223 -28.69 1.82 -3.58
N TYR A 224 -27.77 2.76 -3.86
CA TYR A 224 -27.70 3.47 -5.13
C TYR A 224 -27.56 2.51 -6.31
N LEU A 225 -26.60 1.58 -6.26
CA LEU A 225 -26.39 0.59 -7.32
C LEU A 225 -27.59 -0.35 -7.48
N GLY A 226 -28.23 -0.73 -6.37
CA GLY A 226 -29.45 -1.55 -6.37
C GLY A 226 -30.63 -0.85 -7.05
N GLU A 227 -30.82 0.45 -6.81
CA GLU A 227 -31.84 1.26 -7.49
C GLU A 227 -31.58 1.37 -9.00
N ARG A 228 -30.31 1.55 -9.39
CA ARG A 228 -29.92 1.60 -10.80
C ARG A 228 -30.17 0.28 -11.52
N LEU A 229 -29.90 -0.84 -10.85
CA LEU A 229 -30.20 -2.18 -11.38
C LEU A 229 -31.70 -2.39 -11.60
N GLN A 230 -32.55 -1.90 -10.70
CA GLN A 230 -34.01 -1.96 -10.87
C GLN A 230 -34.50 -1.09 -12.04
N GLN A 231 -33.89 0.08 -12.24
CA GLN A 231 -34.24 1.00 -13.35
C GLN A 231 -33.86 0.49 -14.74
N GLN A 232 -32.91 -0.46 -14.84
CA GLN A 232 -32.55 -1.10 -16.12
C GLN A 232 -33.62 -2.10 -16.61
N GLN A 233 -34.61 -2.46 -15.79
CA GLN A 233 -35.72 -3.30 -16.22
C GLN A 233 -36.77 -2.48 -17.02
N PRO A 234 -37.40 -3.06 -18.06
CA PRO A 234 -38.22 -2.34 -19.04
C PRO A 234 -39.62 -1.94 -18.52
N SER A 235 -39.67 -1.13 -17.46
CA SER A 235 -40.91 -0.54 -16.94
C SER A 235 -40.75 0.97 -16.74
N SER A 236 -41.20 1.71 -17.75
CA SER A 236 -41.65 3.11 -17.77
C SER A 236 -41.49 3.92 -16.48
N SER A 237 -40.41 4.70 -16.38
CA SER A 237 -40.45 6.02 -15.74
C SER A 237 -39.32 6.90 -16.27
N SER A 238 -39.68 7.92 -17.05
CA SER A 238 -38.77 8.99 -17.46
C SER A 238 -38.45 9.84 -16.22
N SER A 239 -37.30 9.60 -15.59
CA SER A 239 -36.77 10.50 -14.57
C SER A 239 -36.46 11.86 -15.20
N SER A 240 -36.89 12.94 -14.54
CA SER A 240 -36.65 14.31 -15.02
C SER A 240 -35.16 14.64 -14.99
N SER A 241 -34.68 15.42 -15.98
CA SER A 241 -33.25 15.76 -16.15
C SER A 241 -32.60 16.42 -14.91
N LEU A 242 -33.37 17.20 -14.15
CA LEU A 242 -32.91 17.83 -12.90
C LEU A 242 -32.69 16.81 -11.78
N GLN A 243 -33.50 15.75 -11.72
CA GLN A 243 -33.38 14.69 -10.72
C GLN A 243 -32.18 13.78 -11.02
N GLN A 244 -31.85 13.59 -12.30
CA GLN A 244 -30.63 12.90 -12.72
C GLN A 244 -29.37 13.69 -12.35
N GLN A 245 -29.37 15.01 -12.52
CA GLN A 245 -28.23 15.86 -12.11
C GLN A 245 -28.02 15.86 -10.59
N HIS A 246 -29.07 16.00 -9.79
CA HIS A 246 -28.96 15.95 -8.32
C HIS A 246 -28.48 14.57 -7.83
N ASN A 247 -28.93 13.49 -8.46
CA ASN A 247 -28.46 12.14 -8.15
C ASN A 247 -27.00 11.91 -8.56
N SER A 248 -26.52 12.55 -9.63
CA SER A 248 -25.11 12.51 -10.03
C SER A 248 -24.22 13.18 -8.98
N GLN A 249 -24.63 14.35 -8.47
CA GLN A 249 -23.85 15.08 -7.47
C GLN A 249 -23.77 14.35 -6.13
N ALA A 250 -24.87 13.68 -5.73
CA ALA A 250 -24.90 12.89 -4.51
C ALA A 250 -23.96 11.68 -4.58
N ILE A 251 -23.83 11.03 -5.74
CA ILE A 251 -22.92 9.89 -5.91
C ILE A 251 -21.46 10.33 -6.00
N ASP A 252 -21.15 11.46 -6.62
CA ASP A 252 -19.78 12.00 -6.68
C ASP A 252 -19.28 12.30 -5.26
N ASN A 253 -20.10 12.97 -4.44
CA ASN A 253 -19.79 13.21 -3.03
C ASN A 253 -19.60 11.91 -2.23
N LEU A 254 -20.39 10.88 -2.54
CA LEU A 254 -20.28 9.57 -1.89
C LEU A 254 -18.97 8.86 -2.27
N TYR A 255 -18.55 8.94 -3.53
CA TYR A 255 -17.27 8.38 -3.97
C TYR A 255 -16.10 9.09 -3.31
N GLU A 256 -16.14 10.42 -3.25
CA GLU A 256 -15.13 11.22 -2.60
C GLU A 256 -15.07 10.97 -1.08
N ASP A 257 -16.23 10.82 -0.42
CA ASP A 257 -16.30 10.41 0.99
C ASP A 257 -15.66 9.03 1.22
N LEU A 258 -15.98 8.05 0.37
CA LEU A 258 -15.39 6.70 0.46
C LEU A 258 -13.88 6.73 0.19
N HIS A 259 -13.43 7.53 -0.77
CA HIS A 259 -12.02 7.71 -1.10
C HIS A 259 -11.23 8.19 0.13
N TRP A 260 -11.64 9.33 0.70
CA TRP A 260 -10.97 9.91 1.88
C TRP A 260 -11.07 9.01 3.12
N LEU A 261 -12.22 8.36 3.35
CA LEU A 261 -12.36 7.40 4.45
C LEU A 261 -11.42 6.21 4.30
N LEU A 262 -11.23 5.68 3.09
CA LEU A 262 -10.28 4.59 2.86
C LEU A 262 -8.84 5.04 3.07
N LEU A 263 -8.44 6.23 2.58
CA LEU A 263 -7.11 6.79 2.79
C LEU A 263 -6.81 6.94 4.28
N ILE A 264 -7.68 7.64 5.01
CA ILE A 264 -7.53 7.85 6.46
C ILE A 264 -7.50 6.50 7.19
N THR A 265 -8.45 5.61 6.90
CA THR A 265 -8.51 4.28 7.55
C THR A 265 -7.24 3.47 7.32
N CYS A 266 -6.68 3.50 6.11
CA CYS A 266 -5.45 2.79 5.79
C CYS A 266 -4.28 3.28 6.65
N HIS A 267 -4.12 4.60 6.78
CA HIS A 267 -3.08 5.20 7.60
C HIS A 267 -3.34 5.03 9.11
N VAL A 268 -4.59 4.90 9.56
CA VAL A 268 -4.86 4.49 10.95
C VAL A 268 -4.41 3.05 11.19
N LEU A 269 -4.73 2.13 10.27
CA LEU A 269 -4.50 0.69 10.43
C LEU A 269 -3.04 0.24 10.22
N ASN A 270 -2.23 0.96 9.45
CA ASN A 270 -0.90 0.47 9.05
C ASN A 270 0.24 1.39 9.49
N SER A 271 1.30 0.82 10.06
CA SER A 271 2.55 1.54 10.27
C SER A 271 3.25 1.82 8.92
N GLU A 272 3.85 3.00 8.77
CA GLU A 272 4.64 3.32 7.58
C GLU A 272 6.12 3.28 7.91
N SER A 273 6.77 2.21 7.47
CA SER A 273 8.22 2.09 7.39
C SER A 273 8.55 1.50 6.02
N GLU A 274 9.13 2.31 5.12
CA GLU A 274 9.53 1.84 3.79
C GLU A 274 10.70 0.84 3.85
N SER A 275 11.42 0.81 4.98
CA SER A 275 12.61 -0.03 5.20
C SER A 275 12.43 -1.14 6.23
N GLU A 276 11.36 -1.14 7.03
CA GLU A 276 11.13 -2.16 8.07
C GLU A 276 9.98 -3.07 7.67
N ALA A 277 9.87 -4.23 8.34
CA ALA A 277 8.74 -5.12 8.12
C ALA A 277 7.44 -4.41 8.52
N ALA A 278 6.44 -4.43 7.64
CA ALA A 278 5.12 -3.89 7.94
C ALA A 278 4.50 -4.66 9.14
N VAL A 279 4.12 -3.92 10.18
CA VAL A 279 3.50 -4.48 11.39
C VAL A 279 2.19 -3.77 11.72
N ILE A 280 1.28 -4.50 12.35
CA ILE A 280 0.08 -3.96 12.96
C ILE A 280 0.53 -3.02 14.09
N PRO A 281 0.11 -1.74 14.08
CA PRO A 281 0.42 -0.79 15.15
C PRO A 281 0.06 -1.33 16.54
N SER A 282 0.96 -1.14 17.51
CA SER A 282 0.81 -1.68 18.86
C SER A 282 -0.48 -1.22 19.56
N GLU A 283 -0.93 -0.01 19.27
CA GLU A 283 -2.16 0.58 19.80
C GLU A 283 -3.39 -0.22 19.37
N LEU A 284 -3.39 -0.74 18.14
CA LEU A 284 -4.48 -1.53 17.59
C LEU A 284 -4.44 -2.98 18.09
N VAL A 285 -3.23 -3.55 18.23
CA VAL A 285 -3.05 -4.86 18.87
C VAL A 285 -3.58 -4.81 20.31
N GLN A 286 -3.17 -3.80 21.08
CA GLN A 286 -3.61 -3.64 22.46
C GLN A 286 -5.11 -3.38 22.55
N TYR A 287 -5.68 -2.62 21.61
CA TYR A 287 -7.12 -2.40 21.56
C TYR A 287 -7.89 -3.71 21.37
N SER A 288 -7.49 -4.52 20.40
CA SER A 288 -8.11 -5.82 20.14
C SER A 288 -7.96 -6.78 21.33
N ILE A 289 -6.79 -6.81 21.99
CA ILE A 289 -6.58 -7.60 23.23
C ILE A 289 -7.52 -7.14 24.34
N ASN A 290 -7.66 -5.82 24.55
CA ASN A 290 -8.53 -5.27 25.58
C ASN A 290 -10.02 -5.56 25.33
N CYS A 291 -10.44 -5.72 24.07
CA CYS A 291 -11.79 -6.12 23.69
C CYS A 291 -12.01 -7.64 23.71
N ALA A 292 -10.96 -8.45 23.74
CA ALA A 292 -11.07 -9.92 23.67
C ALA A 292 -12.04 -10.54 24.70
N PRO A 293 -12.17 -10.06 25.95
CA PRO A 293 -13.12 -10.63 26.92
C PRO A 293 -14.60 -10.47 26.54
N SER A 294 -14.96 -9.44 25.76
CA SER A 294 -16.33 -9.21 25.28
C SER A 294 -16.58 -9.80 23.90
N ASN A 295 -15.52 -10.16 23.16
CA ASN A 295 -15.62 -10.57 21.77
C ASN A 295 -16.10 -12.02 21.61
N ASP A 296 -17.07 -12.22 20.74
CA ASP A 296 -17.54 -13.51 20.23
C ASP A 296 -16.77 -13.84 18.94
N LEU A 297 -15.86 -14.81 19.04
CA LEU A 297 -15.00 -15.20 17.94
C LEU A 297 -15.80 -15.73 16.74
N GLU A 298 -16.84 -16.51 16.97
CA GLU A 298 -17.64 -17.13 15.90
C GLU A 298 -18.38 -16.04 15.11
N LYS A 299 -18.97 -15.07 15.79
CA LYS A 299 -19.61 -13.91 15.13
C LYS A 299 -18.61 -13.05 14.37
N THR A 300 -17.40 -12.87 14.92
CA THR A 300 -16.33 -12.11 14.26
C THR A 300 -15.91 -12.77 12.95
N LEU A 301 -15.68 -14.09 12.96
CA LEU A 301 -15.33 -14.85 11.76
C LEU A 301 -16.49 -14.95 10.77
N ALA A 302 -17.73 -15.09 11.25
CA ALA A 302 -18.92 -15.10 10.41
C ALA A 302 -19.13 -13.74 9.70
N LEU A 303 -18.85 -12.63 10.38
CA LEU A 303 -18.90 -11.29 9.79
C LEU A 303 -17.87 -11.14 8.67
N LEU A 304 -16.63 -11.61 8.91
CA LEU A 304 -15.52 -11.56 7.97
C LEU A 304 -15.83 -12.38 6.71
N ALA A 305 -16.31 -13.62 6.89
CA ALA A 305 -16.57 -14.57 5.80
C ALA A 305 -17.83 -14.26 4.96
N ALA A 306 -18.60 -13.22 5.31
CA ALA A 306 -19.87 -12.88 4.65
C ALA A 306 -19.91 -11.45 4.08
N PRO A 307 -19.00 -11.05 3.17
CA PRO A 307 -18.98 -9.71 2.61
C PRO A 307 -20.20 -9.42 1.71
N HIS A 308 -20.87 -10.45 1.21
CA HIS A 308 -22.12 -10.31 0.45
C HIS A 308 -23.32 -9.89 1.30
N LYS A 309 -23.28 -10.13 2.62
CA LYS A 309 -24.36 -9.77 3.55
C LYS A 309 -24.09 -8.41 4.22
N MET A 310 -25.10 -7.55 4.23
CA MET A 310 -25.14 -6.39 5.11
C MET A 310 -25.70 -6.83 6.47
N PRO A 311 -24.93 -6.72 7.56
CA PRO A 311 -25.47 -6.88 8.91
C PRO A 311 -26.64 -5.94 9.16
N GLU A 312 -27.60 -6.35 10.00
CA GLU A 312 -28.78 -5.52 10.29
C GLU A 312 -28.42 -4.21 11.02
N ASP A 313 -27.27 -4.18 11.70
CA ASP A 313 -26.76 -3.04 12.46
C ASP A 313 -25.84 -2.10 11.65
N PHE A 314 -25.54 -2.38 10.37
CA PHE A 314 -24.62 -1.58 9.52
C PHE A 314 -25.05 -0.11 9.30
N ASN A 315 -26.26 0.26 9.70
CA ASN A 315 -26.78 1.63 9.65
C ASN A 315 -27.39 2.09 10.98
N ALA A 316 -27.22 1.31 12.06
CA ALA A 316 -27.75 1.68 13.35
C ALA A 316 -26.81 2.71 14.01
N PRO A 317 -27.30 3.89 14.42
CA PRO A 317 -26.46 4.87 15.12
C PRO A 317 -25.91 4.23 16.40
N ASN A 318 -24.61 4.39 16.63
CA ASN A 318 -23.88 3.77 17.75
C ASN A 318 -23.85 2.23 17.75
N ALA A 319 -24.04 1.56 16.61
CA ALA A 319 -24.02 0.09 16.48
C ALA A 319 -22.79 -0.56 17.15
N MET A 320 -21.62 0.07 17.07
CA MET A 320 -20.40 -0.45 17.69
C MET A 320 -20.39 -0.37 19.22
N THR A 321 -21.13 0.56 19.81
CA THR A 321 -21.31 0.62 21.27
C THR A 321 -22.36 -0.37 21.78
N ALA A 322 -23.28 -0.79 20.90
CA ALA A 322 -24.36 -1.73 21.21
C ALA A 322 -23.99 -3.20 20.95
N ASN A 323 -23.20 -3.48 19.90
CA ASN A 323 -22.70 -4.80 19.52
C ASN A 323 -21.21 -4.95 19.85
N THR A 324 -20.87 -4.90 21.14
CA THR A 324 -19.50 -5.06 21.68
C THR A 324 -18.91 -6.46 21.52
N ASN A 325 -19.61 -7.36 20.81
CA ASN A 325 -19.26 -8.77 20.70
C ASN A 325 -18.46 -9.10 19.44
N ILE A 326 -18.11 -8.12 18.62
CA ILE A 326 -17.29 -8.33 17.42
C ILE A 326 -16.01 -7.55 17.59
N ASP A 327 -14.89 -8.14 17.21
CA ASP A 327 -13.61 -7.43 17.23
C ASP A 327 -13.68 -6.17 16.35
N PRO A 328 -13.37 -4.98 16.90
CA PRO A 328 -13.57 -3.71 16.20
C PRO A 328 -12.64 -3.55 15.00
N ILE A 329 -11.44 -4.13 15.04
CA ILE A 329 -10.47 -4.06 13.93
C ILE A 329 -10.95 -4.98 12.79
N VAL A 330 -11.35 -6.21 13.13
CA VAL A 330 -11.89 -7.15 12.13
C VAL A 330 -13.18 -6.61 11.51
N ARG A 331 -14.06 -5.95 12.28
CA ARG A 331 -15.28 -5.31 11.77
C ARG A 331 -14.97 -4.24 10.72
N LEU A 332 -14.04 -3.34 11.03
CA LEU A 332 -13.61 -2.28 10.12
C LEU A 332 -13.06 -2.84 8.81
N ILE A 333 -12.16 -3.83 8.88
CA ILE A 333 -11.61 -4.53 7.70
C ILE A 333 -12.72 -5.24 6.92
N SER A 334 -13.66 -5.87 7.62
CA SER A 334 -14.81 -6.55 7.02
C SER A 334 -15.75 -5.58 6.30
N CYS A 335 -15.78 -4.30 6.68
CA CYS A 335 -16.48 -3.24 5.95
C CYS A 335 -15.78 -2.89 4.63
N VAL A 336 -14.44 -2.87 4.60
CA VAL A 336 -13.69 -2.66 3.35
C VAL A 336 -13.89 -3.84 2.39
N LEU A 337 -13.88 -5.08 2.87
CA LEU A 337 -14.20 -6.25 2.04
C LEU A 337 -15.63 -6.20 1.48
N ARG A 338 -16.57 -5.59 2.20
CA ARG A 338 -17.94 -5.34 1.71
C ARG A 338 -17.99 -4.30 0.60
N LEU A 339 -17.12 -3.30 0.64
CA LEU A 339 -16.96 -2.36 -0.47
C LEU A 339 -16.43 -3.09 -1.71
N CYS A 340 -15.43 -3.97 -1.56
CA CYS A 340 -14.97 -4.84 -2.65
C CYS A 340 -16.10 -5.68 -3.23
N GLU A 341 -16.95 -6.26 -2.39
CA GLU A 341 -18.09 -7.06 -2.85
C GLU A 341 -19.13 -6.20 -3.57
N THR A 342 -19.34 -4.97 -3.11
CA THR A 342 -20.26 -4.02 -3.74
C THR A 342 -19.81 -3.64 -5.15
N GLU A 343 -18.52 -3.37 -5.36
CA GLU A 343 -17.95 -3.18 -6.70
C GLU A 343 -18.06 -4.47 -7.54
N SER A 344 -17.72 -5.62 -6.96
CA SER A 344 -17.76 -6.93 -7.64
C SER A 344 -19.17 -7.28 -8.15
N GLU A 345 -20.20 -7.08 -7.32
CA GLU A 345 -21.60 -7.27 -7.71
C GLU A 345 -22.02 -6.32 -8.83
N ALA A 346 -21.61 -5.05 -8.77
CA ALA A 346 -21.88 -4.09 -9.84
C ALA A 346 -21.20 -4.49 -11.17
N LEU A 347 -19.97 -4.99 -11.10
CA LEU A 347 -19.23 -5.50 -12.26
C LEU A 347 -19.93 -6.73 -12.87
N LYS A 348 -20.35 -7.70 -12.05
CA LYS A 348 -21.14 -8.87 -12.51
C LYS A 348 -22.47 -8.46 -13.16
N ALA A 349 -23.05 -7.36 -12.71
CA ALA A 349 -24.28 -6.77 -13.26
C ALA A 349 -24.04 -5.85 -14.48
N ASN A 350 -22.83 -5.79 -15.03
CA ASN A 350 -22.44 -4.92 -16.15
C ASN A 350 -22.64 -3.42 -15.88
N MET A 351 -22.58 -2.98 -14.62
CA MET A 351 -22.71 -1.58 -14.21
C MET A 351 -21.35 -0.89 -14.04
N ARG A 352 -20.35 -1.28 -14.84
CA ARG A 352 -18.96 -0.79 -14.71
C ARG A 352 -18.83 0.73 -14.84
N GLU A 353 -19.68 1.35 -15.67
CA GLU A 353 -19.68 2.80 -15.94
C GLU A 353 -20.19 3.62 -14.74
N LEU A 354 -20.82 2.97 -13.77
CA LEU A 354 -21.30 3.64 -12.57
C LEU A 354 -20.24 3.70 -11.48
N LEU A 355 -19.15 2.93 -11.57
CA LEU A 355 -18.11 2.83 -10.54
C LEU A 355 -17.02 3.89 -10.75
N SER A 356 -16.52 4.46 -9.65
CA SER A 356 -15.40 5.42 -9.69
C SER A 356 -14.05 4.69 -9.86
N PRO A 357 -13.27 4.97 -10.92
CA PRO A 357 -11.91 4.45 -11.06
C PRO A 357 -10.99 4.85 -9.89
N GLU A 358 -11.08 6.09 -9.41
CA GLU A 358 -10.24 6.58 -8.31
C GLU A 358 -10.54 5.86 -6.99
N LEU A 359 -11.82 5.58 -6.72
CA LEU A 359 -12.19 4.76 -5.57
C LEU A 359 -11.65 3.33 -5.70
N SER A 360 -11.78 2.72 -6.88
CA SER A 360 -11.24 1.38 -7.13
C SER A 360 -9.70 1.34 -6.98
N CYS A 361 -8.97 2.37 -7.46
CA CYS A 361 -7.52 2.52 -7.27
C CYS A 361 -7.15 2.58 -5.78
N THR A 362 -7.89 3.39 -5.03
CA THR A 362 -7.71 3.55 -3.58
C THR A 362 -8.00 2.26 -2.83
N LEU A 363 -9.00 1.51 -3.27
CA LEU A 363 -9.35 0.20 -2.70
C LEU A 363 -8.24 -0.84 -2.95
N MET A 364 -7.70 -0.94 -4.16
CA MET A 364 -6.58 -1.85 -4.47
C MET A 364 -5.33 -1.49 -3.67
N TRP A 365 -5.04 -0.20 -3.51
CA TRP A 365 -3.96 0.29 -2.66
C TRP A 365 -4.16 -0.02 -1.18
N PHE A 366 -5.39 0.16 -0.66
CA PHE A 366 -5.74 -0.21 0.71
C PHE A 366 -5.48 -1.71 0.94
N LEU A 367 -6.00 -2.56 0.05
CA LEU A 367 -5.84 -4.01 0.13
C LEU A 367 -4.36 -4.41 0.10
N LYS A 368 -3.53 -3.71 -0.66
CA LYS A 368 -2.08 -3.94 -0.72
C LYS A 368 -1.44 -3.66 0.65
N LYS A 369 -1.74 -2.52 1.27
CA LYS A 369 -1.20 -2.16 2.60
C LYS A 369 -1.71 -3.10 3.68
N PHE A 370 -3.00 -3.44 3.66
CA PHE A 370 -3.62 -4.43 4.54
C PHE A 370 -2.93 -5.80 4.43
N CYS A 371 -2.67 -6.28 3.20
CA CYS A 371 -2.00 -7.55 2.97
C CYS A 371 -0.60 -7.62 3.60
N LEU A 372 0.16 -6.53 3.51
CA LEU A 372 1.50 -6.44 4.09
C LEU A 372 1.49 -6.57 5.62
N SER A 373 0.61 -5.85 6.30
CA SER A 373 0.65 -5.74 7.77
C SER A 373 -0.16 -6.83 8.48
N TYR A 374 -1.29 -7.25 7.92
CA TYR A 374 -2.28 -8.08 8.62
C TYR A 374 -2.31 -9.54 8.15
N LEU A 375 -2.02 -9.84 6.88
CA LEU A 375 -2.20 -11.20 6.35
C LEU A 375 -0.93 -12.05 6.51
N LEU A 376 -1.05 -13.07 7.37
CA LEU A 376 0.02 -13.95 7.81
C LEU A 376 1.15 -13.13 8.43
N PRO A 377 0.85 -12.35 9.50
CA PRO A 377 1.84 -11.49 10.12
C PRO A 377 2.91 -12.36 10.78
N ASN A 378 4.16 -11.90 10.75
CA ASN A 378 5.22 -12.60 11.43
C ASN A 378 5.03 -12.45 12.96
N GLU A 379 4.54 -13.51 13.59
CA GLU A 379 4.24 -13.57 15.03
C GLU A 379 5.45 -13.23 15.91
N ALA A 380 6.69 -13.38 15.41
CA ALA A 380 7.90 -13.01 16.14
C ALA A 380 8.01 -11.51 16.45
N PHE A 381 7.27 -10.65 15.75
CA PHE A 381 7.24 -9.21 16.01
C PHE A 381 6.24 -8.79 17.08
N TYR A 382 5.41 -9.72 17.58
CA TYR A 382 4.35 -9.42 18.53
C TYR A 382 4.55 -10.21 19.83
N PRO A 383 4.54 -9.55 21.00
CA PRO A 383 4.57 -10.27 22.27
C PRO A 383 3.27 -11.07 22.49
N GLU A 384 2.14 -10.53 22.03
CA GLU A 384 0.82 -11.14 22.11
C GLU A 384 -0.04 -10.61 20.95
N LEU A 385 -0.86 -11.48 20.36
CA LEU A 385 -1.92 -11.13 19.42
C LEU A 385 -3.25 -11.67 19.94
N SER A 386 -4.32 -10.90 19.79
CA SER A 386 -5.65 -11.34 20.21
C SER A 386 -6.10 -12.57 19.39
N MET A 387 -6.91 -13.43 20.01
CA MET A 387 -7.48 -14.59 19.31
C MET A 387 -8.29 -14.18 18.07
N ALA A 388 -8.96 -13.04 18.10
CA ALA A 388 -9.70 -12.54 16.95
C ALA A 388 -8.78 -12.24 15.75
N LEU A 389 -7.65 -11.55 15.98
CA LEU A 389 -6.69 -11.24 14.92
C LEU A 389 -5.96 -12.50 14.43
N SER A 390 -5.51 -13.36 15.35
CA SER A 390 -4.82 -14.60 14.99
C SER A 390 -5.73 -15.56 14.22
N SER A 391 -6.98 -15.73 14.64
CA SER A 391 -7.94 -16.59 13.94
C SER A 391 -8.47 -15.96 12.65
N SER A 392 -8.43 -14.64 12.49
CA SER A 392 -8.88 -13.98 11.24
C SER A 392 -7.78 -13.90 10.19
N PHE A 393 -6.53 -13.64 10.60
CA PHE A 393 -5.45 -13.28 9.67
C PHE A 393 -4.11 -13.99 9.93
N GLY A 394 -4.01 -14.85 10.95
CA GLY A 394 -2.79 -15.58 11.31
C GLY A 394 -2.33 -16.62 10.29
N ARG A 395 -1.11 -17.13 10.47
CA ARG A 395 -0.43 -18.04 9.54
C ARG A 395 -1.21 -19.31 9.20
N ASP A 396 -1.77 -19.96 10.22
CA ASP A 396 -2.48 -21.23 10.09
C ASP A 396 -4.00 -21.06 10.17
N SER A 397 -4.50 -19.84 9.95
CA SER A 397 -5.92 -19.52 10.01
C SER A 397 -6.64 -19.82 8.68
N GLU A 398 -7.79 -20.48 8.77
CA GLU A 398 -8.73 -20.60 7.64
C GLU A 398 -9.28 -19.24 7.20
N GLY A 399 -9.44 -18.30 8.13
CA GLY A 399 -9.85 -16.92 7.84
C GLY A 399 -8.84 -16.22 6.93
N ALA A 400 -7.54 -16.35 7.23
CA ALA A 400 -6.48 -15.73 6.45
C ALA A 400 -6.43 -16.31 5.03
N ALA A 401 -6.56 -17.64 4.92
CA ALA A 401 -6.63 -18.32 3.63
C ALA A 401 -7.86 -17.90 2.81
N TRP A 402 -9.00 -17.74 3.47
CA TRP A 402 -10.23 -17.27 2.84
C TRP A 402 -10.08 -15.83 2.32
N VAL A 403 -9.54 -14.91 3.14
CA VAL A 403 -9.32 -13.50 2.75
C VAL A 403 -8.35 -13.40 1.58
N LEU A 404 -7.23 -14.15 1.61
CA LEU A 404 -6.28 -14.20 0.50
C LEU A 404 -6.93 -14.68 -0.81
N ASN A 405 -7.72 -15.76 -0.77
CA ASN A 405 -8.42 -16.25 -1.96
C ASN A 405 -9.49 -15.26 -2.46
N TYR A 406 -10.18 -14.57 -1.55
CA TYR A 406 -11.16 -13.53 -1.89
C TYR A 406 -10.48 -12.34 -2.58
N MET A 407 -9.38 -11.82 -2.01
CA MET A 407 -8.61 -10.74 -2.62
C MET A 407 -8.06 -11.12 -4.00
N LEU A 408 -7.63 -12.38 -4.19
CA LEU A 408 -7.18 -12.84 -5.51
C LEU A 408 -8.35 -12.89 -6.50
N ALA A 409 -9.57 -13.21 -6.05
CA ALA A 409 -10.76 -13.12 -6.87
C ALA A 409 -11.09 -11.66 -7.26
N CYS A 410 -10.84 -10.69 -6.37
CA CYS A 410 -10.95 -9.26 -6.69
C CYS A 410 -9.95 -8.86 -7.77
N VAL A 411 -8.67 -9.23 -7.63
CA VAL A 411 -7.62 -8.99 -8.64
C VAL A 411 -8.04 -9.55 -9.99
N GLU A 412 -8.49 -10.80 -10.01
CA GLU A 412 -8.94 -11.49 -11.22
C GLU A 412 -10.12 -10.75 -11.88
N SER A 413 -11.15 -10.41 -11.11
CA SER A 413 -12.34 -9.69 -11.59
C SER A 413 -11.98 -8.32 -12.19
N THR A 414 -11.11 -7.56 -11.52
CA THR A 414 -10.65 -6.25 -12.00
C THR A 414 -9.87 -6.38 -13.31
N LEU A 415 -8.91 -7.31 -13.38
CA LEU A 415 -8.17 -7.58 -14.62
C LEU A 415 -9.06 -8.12 -15.75
N ARG A 416 -10.20 -8.75 -15.44
CA ARG A 416 -11.15 -9.18 -16.48
C ARG A 416 -12.02 -8.03 -16.97
N LEU A 417 -12.47 -7.13 -16.10
CA LEU A 417 -13.58 -6.23 -16.41
C LEU A 417 -13.20 -4.74 -16.47
N ARG A 418 -12.00 -4.36 -16.02
CA ARG A 418 -11.59 -2.95 -15.82
C ARG A 418 -10.21 -2.62 -16.41
N THR A 419 -9.77 -3.32 -17.46
CA THR A 419 -8.46 -3.09 -18.10
C THR A 419 -8.33 -1.77 -18.86
N ALA A 420 -9.43 -1.04 -19.07
CA ALA A 420 -9.43 0.26 -19.71
C ALA A 420 -8.82 1.37 -18.81
N GLU A 421 -8.72 1.12 -17.50
CA GLU A 421 -8.22 2.08 -16.50
C GLU A 421 -6.75 1.73 -16.16
N PRO A 422 -5.74 2.41 -16.74
CA PRO A 422 -4.33 2.01 -16.61
C PRO A 422 -3.82 2.08 -15.17
N ASP A 423 -4.16 3.15 -14.44
CA ASP A 423 -3.80 3.32 -13.03
C ASP A 423 -4.35 2.22 -12.13
N LEU A 424 -5.60 1.81 -12.38
CA LEU A 424 -6.24 0.74 -11.65
C LEU A 424 -5.58 -0.61 -11.94
N VAL A 425 -5.19 -0.85 -13.20
CA VAL A 425 -4.43 -2.03 -13.59
C VAL A 425 -3.10 -2.06 -12.86
N ASP A 426 -2.35 -0.96 -12.82
CA ASP A 426 -1.06 -0.88 -12.15
C ASP A 426 -1.18 -1.12 -10.63
N ASP A 427 -2.19 -0.53 -9.98
CA ASP A 427 -2.48 -0.78 -8.56
C ASP A 427 -2.89 -2.23 -8.30
N THR A 428 -3.68 -2.82 -9.20
CA THR A 428 -4.12 -4.24 -9.12
C THR A 428 -2.96 -5.21 -9.26
N ILE A 429 -2.05 -4.95 -10.20
CA ILE A 429 -0.83 -5.74 -10.41
C ILE A 429 0.12 -5.56 -9.21
N SER A 430 0.23 -4.35 -8.67
CA SER A 430 1.03 -4.09 -7.48
C SER A 430 0.51 -4.86 -6.25
N LEU A 431 -0.81 -4.92 -6.07
CA LEU A 431 -1.46 -5.76 -5.06
C LEU A 431 -1.12 -7.24 -5.29
N LEU A 432 -1.27 -7.76 -6.50
CA LEU A 432 -0.97 -9.17 -6.81
C LEU A 432 0.47 -9.54 -6.40
N ILE A 433 1.46 -8.72 -6.75
CA ILE A 433 2.87 -8.97 -6.42
C ILE A 433 3.06 -9.03 -4.90
N VAL A 434 2.47 -8.10 -4.16
CA VAL A 434 2.54 -8.07 -2.68
C VAL A 434 1.82 -9.26 -2.04
N MET A 435 0.73 -9.75 -2.63
CA MET A 435 0.05 -10.93 -2.12
C MET A 435 0.93 -12.19 -2.17
N VAL A 436 1.93 -12.23 -3.05
CA VAL A 436 2.77 -13.42 -3.30
C VAL A 436 4.26 -13.20 -3.02
N ASP A 437 4.66 -12.03 -2.52
CA ASP A 437 6.04 -11.70 -2.17
C ASP A 437 6.58 -12.48 -0.95
N SER A 438 5.68 -13.12 -0.19
CA SER A 438 5.98 -14.04 0.91
C SER A 438 5.73 -15.49 0.48
N GLU A 439 6.70 -16.36 0.77
CA GLU A 439 6.59 -17.79 0.53
C GLU A 439 5.36 -18.41 1.23
N GLU A 440 4.99 -17.88 2.40
CA GLU A 440 3.83 -18.36 3.16
C GLU A 440 2.51 -18.03 2.47
N ARG A 441 2.33 -16.77 2.06
CA ARG A 441 1.13 -16.34 1.31
C ARG A 441 1.04 -17.04 -0.04
N GLY A 442 2.17 -17.16 -0.75
CA GLY A 442 2.26 -17.89 -2.01
C GLY A 442 1.77 -19.35 -1.87
N ARG A 443 2.21 -20.08 -0.84
CA ARG A 443 1.78 -21.47 -0.61
C ARG A 443 0.28 -21.63 -0.39
N VAL A 444 -0.35 -20.64 0.24
CA VAL A 444 -1.80 -20.61 0.44
C VAL A 444 -2.50 -20.34 -0.89
N LEU A 445 -2.02 -19.33 -1.64
CA LEU A 445 -2.63 -18.91 -2.90
C LEU A 445 -2.49 -19.92 -4.04
N VAL A 446 -1.40 -20.71 -4.10
CA VAL A 446 -1.25 -21.78 -5.11
C VAL A 446 -2.41 -22.78 -5.06
N LYS A 447 -2.95 -23.04 -3.86
CA LYS A 447 -4.05 -24.00 -3.64
C LYS A 447 -5.43 -23.37 -3.90
N SER A 448 -5.48 -22.07 -4.15
CA SER A 448 -6.72 -21.32 -4.27
C SER A 448 -7.39 -21.56 -5.63
N LYS A 449 -8.73 -21.54 -5.66
CA LYS A 449 -9.47 -21.63 -6.93
C LYS A 449 -9.18 -20.42 -7.82
N SER A 450 -9.10 -19.23 -7.22
CA SER A 450 -8.87 -17.98 -7.94
C SER A 450 -7.55 -17.97 -8.70
N MET A 451 -6.51 -18.69 -8.23
CA MET A 451 -5.25 -18.85 -8.96
C MET A 451 -5.47 -19.47 -10.34
N VAL A 452 -6.29 -20.51 -10.43
CA VAL A 452 -6.63 -21.16 -11.70
C VAL A 452 -7.33 -20.18 -12.63
N ASP A 453 -8.20 -19.32 -12.11
CA ASP A 453 -8.95 -18.34 -12.88
C ASP A 453 -8.03 -17.21 -13.42
N VAL A 454 -7.05 -16.75 -12.63
CA VAL A 454 -6.03 -15.78 -13.09
C VAL A 454 -5.15 -16.37 -14.19
N VAL A 455 -4.69 -17.63 -14.03
CA VAL A 455 -3.88 -18.30 -15.05
C VAL A 455 -4.66 -18.48 -16.35
N ARG A 456 -5.94 -18.87 -16.28
CA ARG A 456 -6.79 -18.94 -17.47
C ARG A 456 -7.01 -17.58 -18.12
N LEU A 457 -7.17 -16.52 -17.33
CA LEU A 457 -7.31 -15.17 -17.85
C LEU A 457 -6.06 -14.74 -18.61
N GLN A 458 -4.87 -15.01 -18.06
CA GLN A 458 -3.58 -14.77 -18.74
C GLN A 458 -3.49 -15.50 -20.08
N GLN A 459 -3.98 -16.74 -20.16
CA GLN A 459 -3.93 -17.56 -21.38
C GLN A 459 -5.02 -17.21 -22.41
N SER A 460 -6.08 -16.51 -22.01
CA SER A 460 -7.28 -16.28 -22.85
C SER A 460 -7.09 -15.29 -23.99
N GLY A 461 -5.97 -14.54 -24.02
CA GLY A 461 -5.74 -13.43 -24.94
C GLY A 461 -6.53 -12.16 -24.61
N HIS A 462 -7.43 -12.19 -23.61
CA HIS A 462 -8.19 -11.02 -23.14
C HIS A 462 -7.28 -9.87 -22.67
N LEU A 463 -6.13 -10.24 -22.10
CA LEU A 463 -5.14 -9.30 -21.55
C LEU A 463 -4.11 -8.83 -22.59
N ALA A 464 -4.34 -9.05 -23.88
CA ALA A 464 -3.40 -8.66 -24.94
C ALA A 464 -3.18 -7.13 -25.05
N ALA A 465 -4.13 -6.32 -24.55
CA ALA A 465 -4.06 -4.86 -24.57
C ALA A 465 -3.40 -4.23 -23.33
N LEU A 466 -2.93 -5.04 -22.37
CA LEU A 466 -2.23 -4.53 -21.19
C LEU A 466 -0.93 -3.81 -21.59
N SER A 467 -0.53 -2.83 -20.77
CA SER A 467 0.79 -2.20 -20.88
C SER A 467 1.90 -3.23 -20.63
N SER A 468 3.10 -2.96 -21.15
CA SER A 468 4.27 -3.82 -20.91
C SER A 468 4.57 -3.99 -19.42
N SER A 469 4.43 -2.93 -18.63
CA SER A 469 4.59 -2.97 -17.17
C SER A 469 3.58 -3.94 -16.53
N ALA A 470 2.30 -3.82 -16.87
CA ALA A 470 1.25 -4.67 -16.33
C ALA A 470 1.40 -6.14 -16.75
N SER A 471 1.76 -6.42 -18.01
CA SER A 471 2.01 -7.78 -18.50
C SER A 471 3.19 -8.43 -17.77
N ARG A 472 4.28 -7.68 -17.59
CA ARG A 472 5.45 -8.14 -16.82
C ARG A 472 5.08 -8.41 -15.36
N GLY A 473 4.33 -7.50 -14.75
CA GLY A 473 3.92 -7.61 -13.34
C GLY A 473 2.96 -8.77 -13.09
N LEU A 474 2.05 -9.08 -14.02
CA LEU A 474 1.20 -10.26 -13.94
C LEU A 474 2.04 -11.54 -13.94
N MET A 475 2.96 -11.67 -14.91
CA MET A 475 3.81 -12.86 -14.98
C MET A 475 4.79 -12.94 -13.79
N HIS A 476 5.26 -11.81 -13.28
CA HIS A 476 6.04 -11.71 -12.05
C HIS A 476 5.28 -12.34 -10.87
N GLY A 477 4.05 -11.91 -10.62
CA GLY A 477 3.22 -12.47 -9.55
C GLY A 477 2.95 -13.97 -9.71
N LEU A 478 2.64 -14.43 -10.94
CA LEU A 478 2.40 -15.85 -11.21
C LEU A 478 3.64 -16.72 -10.97
N VAL A 479 4.84 -16.26 -11.36
CA VAL A 479 6.08 -17.00 -11.13
C VAL A 479 6.50 -16.97 -9.65
N LEU A 480 6.30 -15.86 -8.93
CA LEU A 480 6.50 -15.83 -7.47
C LEU A 480 5.63 -16.86 -6.78
N MET A 481 4.34 -16.92 -7.15
CA MET A 481 3.41 -17.91 -6.60
C MET A 481 3.87 -19.34 -6.91
N ALA A 482 4.26 -19.64 -8.15
CA ALA A 482 4.83 -20.93 -8.53
C ALA A 482 6.13 -21.27 -7.77
N GLY A 483 6.94 -20.26 -7.47
CA GLY A 483 8.17 -20.39 -6.70
C GLY A 483 7.96 -20.77 -5.22
N SER A 484 6.83 -20.41 -4.63
CA SER A 484 6.52 -20.68 -3.21
C SER A 484 6.33 -22.17 -2.86
N VAL A 485 6.09 -23.02 -3.86
CA VAL A 485 5.92 -24.48 -3.70
C VAL A 485 7.17 -25.26 -4.11
N ALA A 486 8.35 -24.63 -4.13
CA ALA A 486 9.59 -25.23 -4.61
C ALA A 486 9.96 -26.56 -3.92
N SER A 487 9.52 -26.78 -2.68
CA SER A 487 9.78 -27.99 -1.89
C SER A 487 8.91 -29.19 -2.28
N ASP A 488 7.70 -28.98 -2.81
CA ASP A 488 6.80 -30.06 -3.25
C ASP A 488 7.02 -30.32 -4.73
N SER A 489 7.76 -31.38 -5.07
CA SER A 489 8.12 -31.66 -6.46
C SER A 489 6.91 -31.92 -7.37
N SER A 490 5.82 -32.49 -6.84
CA SER A 490 4.62 -32.80 -7.62
C SER A 490 3.80 -31.55 -7.92
N THR A 491 3.43 -30.80 -6.88
CA THR A 491 2.68 -29.54 -7.03
C THR A 491 3.48 -28.51 -7.82
N ARG A 492 4.80 -28.47 -7.62
CA ARG A 492 5.68 -27.61 -8.42
C ARG A 492 5.53 -27.92 -9.91
N GLU A 493 5.72 -29.17 -10.33
CA GLU A 493 5.62 -29.50 -11.75
C GLU A 493 4.25 -29.12 -12.32
N GLU A 494 3.18 -29.44 -11.60
CA GLU A 494 1.82 -29.07 -12.01
C GLU A 494 1.65 -27.57 -12.19
N VAL A 495 2.06 -26.73 -11.23
CA VAL A 495 1.91 -25.28 -11.32
C VAL A 495 2.75 -24.71 -12.47
N TRP A 496 3.99 -25.18 -12.64
CA TRP A 496 4.86 -24.72 -13.74
C TRP A 496 4.32 -25.11 -15.13
N GLN A 497 3.65 -26.28 -15.23
CA GLN A 497 2.96 -26.70 -16.45
C GLN A 497 1.80 -25.77 -16.81
N HIS A 498 1.13 -25.16 -15.84
CA HIS A 498 0.04 -24.23 -16.10
C HIS A 498 0.50 -22.78 -16.25
N VAL A 499 1.56 -22.35 -15.57
CA VAL A 499 2.04 -20.96 -15.58
C VAL A 499 3.03 -20.69 -16.71
N LEU A 500 4.14 -21.41 -16.78
CA LEU A 500 5.25 -21.07 -17.70
C LEU A 500 5.18 -21.83 -19.03
N HIS A 501 4.82 -23.11 -19.00
CA HIS A 501 4.84 -23.94 -20.20
C HIS A 501 4.01 -23.36 -21.37
N PRO A 502 2.80 -22.79 -21.16
CA PRO A 502 2.01 -22.21 -22.24
C PRO A 502 2.69 -20.99 -22.89
N VAL A 503 3.38 -20.16 -22.08
CA VAL A 503 4.13 -18.99 -22.57
C VAL A 503 5.31 -19.43 -23.46
N VAL A 504 6.09 -20.40 -22.97
CA VAL A 504 7.24 -20.96 -23.70
C VAL A 504 6.80 -21.64 -25.00
N LEU A 505 5.73 -22.44 -24.94
CA LEU A 505 5.17 -23.14 -26.09
C LEU A 505 4.64 -22.16 -27.14
N ALA A 506 3.88 -21.14 -26.72
CA ALA A 506 3.34 -20.13 -27.63
C ALA A 506 4.46 -19.34 -28.33
N PHE A 507 5.50 -18.93 -27.60
CA PHE A 507 6.66 -18.27 -28.19
C PHE A 507 7.41 -19.18 -29.18
N THR A 508 7.64 -20.44 -28.81
CA THR A 508 8.33 -21.40 -29.70
C THR A 508 7.53 -21.62 -30.98
N THR A 509 6.21 -21.80 -30.85
CA THR A 509 5.29 -21.97 -31.98
C THR A 509 5.27 -20.74 -32.90
N LEU A 510 5.35 -19.54 -32.32
CA LEU A 510 5.42 -18.29 -33.07
C LEU A 510 6.69 -18.22 -33.93
N VAL A 511 7.85 -18.49 -33.33
CA VAL A 511 9.15 -18.38 -34.02
C VAL A 511 9.33 -19.50 -35.06
N GLU A 512 8.76 -20.68 -34.82
CA GLU A 512 8.81 -21.81 -35.75
C GLU A 512 7.78 -21.73 -36.89
N ASN A 513 6.83 -20.79 -36.83
CA ASN A 513 5.82 -20.63 -37.85
C ASN A 513 6.46 -20.24 -39.21
N PRO A 514 6.28 -21.02 -40.29
CA PRO A 514 6.86 -20.74 -41.60
C PRO A 514 6.48 -19.37 -42.19
N GLU A 515 5.31 -18.86 -41.82
CA GLU A 515 4.79 -17.57 -42.30
C GLU A 515 5.29 -16.39 -41.46
N PHE A 516 5.93 -16.63 -40.32
CA PHE A 516 6.45 -15.58 -39.43
C PHE A 516 7.52 -14.74 -40.14
N ILE A 517 8.54 -15.37 -40.71
CA ILE A 517 9.66 -14.68 -41.36
C ILE A 517 9.20 -13.82 -42.54
N LYS A 518 8.10 -14.18 -43.22
CA LYS A 518 7.56 -13.40 -44.32
C LYS A 518 6.78 -12.18 -43.83
N ASN A 519 6.05 -12.33 -42.73
CA ASN A 519 5.07 -11.36 -42.25
C ASN A 519 5.49 -10.62 -40.96
N TYR A 520 6.73 -10.80 -40.50
CA TYR A 520 7.26 -10.25 -39.24
C TYR A 520 7.07 -8.73 -39.09
N HIS A 521 7.07 -8.00 -40.20
CA HIS A 521 6.91 -6.54 -40.26
C HIS A 521 5.48 -6.07 -39.95
N THR A 522 4.49 -6.95 -39.97
CA THR A 522 3.11 -6.59 -39.65
C THR A 522 2.95 -6.28 -38.17
N ASP A 523 2.08 -5.30 -37.87
CA ASP A 523 1.81 -4.85 -36.50
C ASP A 523 1.34 -5.99 -35.57
N ASN A 524 0.58 -6.95 -36.11
CA ASN A 524 0.13 -8.12 -35.37
C ASN A 524 1.30 -8.98 -34.85
N TYR A 525 2.27 -9.30 -35.72
CA TYR A 525 3.44 -10.10 -35.31
C TYR A 525 4.37 -9.31 -34.39
N ARG A 526 4.52 -8.00 -34.59
CA ARG A 526 5.27 -7.12 -33.68
C ARG A 526 4.70 -7.13 -32.26
N LYS A 527 3.38 -6.93 -32.13
CA LYS A 527 2.68 -6.96 -30.83
C LYS A 527 2.81 -8.32 -30.14
N GLN A 528 2.73 -9.42 -30.89
CA GLN A 528 2.95 -10.76 -30.33
C GLN A 528 4.39 -10.95 -29.82
N VAL A 529 5.40 -10.49 -30.58
CA VAL A 529 6.80 -10.56 -30.14
C VAL A 529 7.01 -9.77 -28.85
N LEU A 530 6.55 -8.52 -28.79
CA LEU A 530 6.62 -7.69 -27.58
C LEU A 530 5.91 -8.35 -26.39
N HIS A 531 4.70 -8.87 -26.60
CA HIS A 531 3.97 -9.59 -25.56
C HIS A 531 4.74 -10.80 -25.01
N HIS A 532 5.44 -11.57 -25.85
CA HIS A 532 6.28 -12.67 -25.38
C HIS A 532 7.54 -12.20 -24.66
N LEU A 533 8.18 -11.12 -25.11
CA LEU A 533 9.32 -10.51 -24.42
C LEU A 533 8.91 -10.02 -23.03
N ASP A 534 7.74 -9.38 -22.90
CA ASP A 534 7.21 -8.90 -21.63
C ASP A 534 6.86 -10.05 -20.68
N ASN A 535 6.23 -11.12 -21.16
CA ASN A 535 5.97 -12.30 -20.34
C ASN A 535 7.28 -12.97 -19.89
N LEU A 536 8.26 -13.15 -20.77
CA LEU A 536 9.56 -13.75 -20.40
C LEU A 536 10.29 -12.88 -19.37
N THR A 537 10.29 -11.55 -19.56
CA THR A 537 10.90 -10.60 -18.62
C THR A 537 10.20 -10.63 -17.27
N GLY A 538 8.86 -10.62 -17.26
CA GLY A 538 8.07 -10.77 -16.04
C GLY A 538 8.33 -12.09 -15.31
N ALA A 539 8.49 -13.20 -16.05
CA ALA A 539 8.84 -14.49 -15.45
C ALA A 539 10.21 -14.44 -14.75
N ILE A 540 11.19 -13.73 -15.32
CA ILE A 540 12.50 -13.53 -14.71
C ILE A 540 12.41 -12.63 -13.47
N HIS A 541 11.55 -11.61 -13.47
CA HIS A 541 11.32 -10.76 -12.30
C HIS A 541 10.87 -11.57 -11.08
N GLY A 542 10.02 -12.59 -11.27
CA GLY A 542 9.57 -13.48 -10.19
C GLY A 542 10.59 -14.47 -9.65
N CYS A 543 11.83 -14.44 -10.13
CA CYS A 543 12.90 -15.28 -9.59
C CYS A 543 13.57 -14.64 -8.37
N VAL A 544 13.06 -14.97 -7.17
CA VAL A 544 13.68 -14.55 -5.90
C VAL A 544 14.58 -15.65 -5.32
N LEU A 545 14.17 -16.92 -5.42
CA LEU A 545 14.85 -18.07 -4.83
C LEU A 545 15.77 -18.78 -5.84
N SER A 546 16.84 -19.41 -5.33
CA SER A 546 17.80 -20.16 -6.16
C SER A 546 17.16 -21.33 -6.90
N SER A 547 16.22 -22.04 -6.28
CA SER A 547 15.50 -23.16 -6.88
C SER A 547 14.68 -22.71 -8.09
N THR A 548 13.94 -21.61 -7.94
CA THR A 548 13.12 -21.00 -8.99
C THR A 548 13.97 -20.55 -10.17
N ALA A 549 15.10 -19.89 -9.90
CA ALA A 549 16.00 -19.39 -10.94
C ALA A 549 16.59 -20.51 -11.82
N VAL A 550 17.02 -21.63 -11.21
CA VAL A 550 17.56 -22.78 -11.94
C VAL A 550 16.48 -23.42 -12.82
N LEU A 551 15.30 -23.69 -12.24
CA LEU A 551 14.17 -24.30 -12.97
C LEU A 551 13.66 -23.42 -14.12
N LEU A 552 13.58 -22.11 -13.89
CA LEU A 552 13.18 -21.17 -14.93
C LEU A 552 14.19 -21.20 -16.08
N PHE A 553 15.49 -21.06 -15.78
CA PHE A 553 16.54 -21.01 -16.80
C PHE A 553 16.57 -22.27 -17.66
N GLU A 554 16.44 -23.45 -17.06
CA GLU A 554 16.35 -24.72 -17.80
C GLU A 554 15.24 -24.69 -18.86
N ARG A 555 14.07 -24.11 -18.52
CA ARG A 555 12.89 -24.06 -19.39
C ARG A 555 12.91 -22.94 -20.43
N ILE A 556 13.59 -21.82 -20.16
CA ILE A 556 13.62 -20.66 -21.08
C ILE A 556 14.89 -20.56 -21.92
N SER A 557 15.91 -21.38 -21.64
CA SER A 557 17.23 -21.27 -22.30
C SER A 557 17.18 -21.39 -23.83
N SER A 558 16.31 -22.23 -24.38
CA SER A 558 16.06 -22.34 -25.82
C SER A 558 15.42 -21.07 -26.39
N CYS A 559 14.48 -20.47 -25.64
CA CYS A 559 13.86 -19.20 -26.01
C CYS A 559 14.89 -18.08 -26.08
N LEU A 560 15.80 -17.98 -25.11
CA LEU A 560 16.86 -16.95 -25.10
C LEU A 560 17.73 -17.01 -26.37
N ALA A 561 18.06 -18.21 -26.83
CA ALA A 561 18.80 -18.38 -28.09
C ALA A 561 17.98 -17.96 -29.33
N ALA A 562 16.68 -18.23 -29.34
CA ALA A 562 15.77 -17.78 -30.40
C ALA A 562 15.58 -16.26 -30.39
N VAL A 563 15.53 -15.63 -29.22
CA VAL A 563 15.42 -14.17 -29.06
C VAL A 563 16.61 -13.43 -29.70
N VAL A 564 17.84 -13.97 -29.62
CA VAL A 564 19.01 -13.38 -30.31
C VAL A 564 18.83 -13.41 -31.84
N LYS A 565 18.17 -14.44 -32.38
CA LYS A 565 17.84 -14.49 -33.81
C LYS A 565 16.76 -13.47 -34.18
N LEU A 566 15.82 -13.19 -33.27
CA LEU A 566 14.83 -12.12 -33.46
C LEU A 566 15.50 -10.74 -33.53
N LEU A 567 16.59 -10.51 -32.79
CA LEU A 567 17.36 -9.27 -32.90
C LEU A 567 17.92 -9.09 -34.33
N ASP A 568 18.43 -10.15 -34.94
CA ASP A 568 18.94 -10.09 -36.33
C ASP A 568 17.82 -9.71 -37.33
N LEU A 569 16.58 -10.17 -37.07
CA LEU A 569 15.41 -9.90 -37.89
C LEU A 569 14.80 -8.50 -37.65
N TYR A 570 14.71 -8.07 -36.38
CA TYR A 570 14.04 -6.85 -35.94
C TYR A 570 14.99 -5.67 -35.64
N HIS A 571 16.24 -5.70 -36.11
CA HIS A 571 17.26 -4.66 -35.88
C HIS A 571 16.87 -3.21 -36.23
N ASN A 572 15.78 -3.00 -36.98
CA ASN A 572 15.24 -1.68 -37.33
C ASN A 572 14.03 -1.25 -36.48
N TYR A 573 13.63 -2.04 -35.48
CA TYR A 573 12.48 -1.79 -34.61
C TYR A 573 12.98 -1.57 -33.18
N SER A 574 13.10 -0.31 -32.76
CA SER A 574 13.73 0.06 -31.49
C SER A 574 13.02 -0.52 -30.27
N ASP A 575 11.69 -0.52 -30.27
CA ASP A 575 10.85 -1.16 -29.25
C ASP A 575 11.21 -2.64 -29.00
N ILE A 576 11.38 -3.42 -30.07
CA ILE A 576 11.73 -4.84 -29.97
C ILE A 576 13.20 -5.01 -29.58
N VAL A 577 14.11 -4.20 -30.14
CA VAL A 577 15.53 -4.23 -29.77
C VAL A 577 15.70 -3.96 -28.27
N GLU A 578 15.03 -2.93 -27.75
CA GLU A 578 15.04 -2.57 -26.33
C GLU A 578 14.55 -3.74 -25.47
N GLY A 579 13.38 -4.31 -25.78
CA GLY A 579 12.82 -5.44 -25.01
C GLY A 579 13.71 -6.68 -25.02
N ILE A 580 14.44 -6.93 -26.11
CA ILE A 580 15.41 -8.03 -26.21
C ILE A 580 16.63 -7.76 -25.30
N LEU A 581 17.20 -6.56 -25.37
CA LEU A 581 18.35 -6.18 -24.53
C LEU A 581 17.98 -6.24 -23.06
N GLU A 582 16.83 -5.69 -22.68
CA GLU A 582 16.32 -5.66 -21.32
C GLU A 582 16.09 -7.08 -20.76
N LEU A 583 15.55 -8.00 -21.55
CA LEU A 583 15.38 -9.40 -21.16
C LEU A 583 16.72 -10.03 -20.72
N TYR A 584 17.79 -9.80 -21.48
CA TYR A 584 19.13 -10.31 -21.15
C TYR A 584 19.74 -9.62 -19.92
N VAL A 585 19.51 -8.32 -19.75
CA VAL A 585 19.92 -7.57 -18.55
C VAL A 585 19.28 -8.21 -17.31
N GLU A 586 17.98 -8.49 -17.34
CA GLU A 586 17.26 -9.10 -16.22
C GLU A 586 17.69 -10.56 -15.97
N CYS A 587 17.99 -11.35 -17.01
CA CYS A 587 18.62 -12.66 -16.85
C CYS A 587 19.94 -12.56 -16.06
N GLY A 588 20.80 -11.60 -16.43
CA GLY A 588 22.06 -11.35 -15.73
C GLY A 588 21.86 -10.96 -14.27
N ARG A 589 20.96 -10.01 -14.01
CA ARG A 589 20.69 -9.49 -12.66
C ARG A 589 20.12 -10.53 -11.71
N ARG A 590 19.14 -11.33 -12.17
CA ARG A 590 18.31 -12.16 -11.28
C ARG A 590 18.69 -13.64 -11.31
N LEU A 591 19.11 -14.17 -12.47
CA LEU A 591 19.37 -15.59 -12.61
C LEU A 591 20.84 -15.92 -12.33
N LEU A 592 21.77 -15.14 -12.88
CA LEU A 592 23.19 -15.52 -12.96
C LEU A 592 23.79 -15.94 -11.61
N ARG A 593 23.46 -15.23 -10.52
CA ARG A 593 23.92 -15.54 -9.15
C ARG A 593 23.59 -16.96 -8.69
N TYR A 594 22.53 -17.57 -9.22
CA TYR A 594 22.03 -18.88 -8.83
C TYR A 594 22.38 -20.01 -9.80
N LEU A 595 22.82 -19.67 -11.02
CA LEU A 595 23.07 -20.68 -12.05
C LEU A 595 24.33 -21.52 -11.77
N SER A 596 24.30 -22.76 -12.24
CA SER A 596 25.49 -23.63 -12.30
C SER A 596 26.55 -23.06 -13.25
N PRO A 597 27.82 -23.49 -13.19
CA PRO A 597 28.85 -23.04 -14.13
C PRO A 597 28.49 -23.31 -15.59
N ALA A 598 27.86 -24.44 -15.90
CA ALA A 598 27.42 -24.79 -17.25
C ALA A 598 26.30 -23.86 -17.74
N ALA A 599 25.27 -23.63 -16.91
CA ALA A 599 24.18 -22.71 -17.23
C ALA A 599 24.65 -21.24 -17.33
N SER A 600 25.58 -20.84 -16.46
CA SER A 600 26.20 -19.51 -16.51
C SER A 600 26.96 -19.30 -17.81
N LYS A 601 27.75 -20.30 -18.23
CA LYS A 601 28.46 -20.29 -19.52
C LYS A 601 27.49 -20.13 -20.68
N GLN A 602 26.35 -20.82 -20.67
CA GLN A 602 25.32 -20.68 -21.71
C GLN A 602 24.76 -19.25 -21.76
N LEU A 603 24.51 -18.62 -20.61
CA LEU A 603 24.06 -17.22 -20.56
C LEU A 603 25.13 -16.25 -21.06
N TYR A 604 26.41 -16.48 -20.73
CA TYR A 604 27.53 -15.69 -21.24
C TYR A 604 27.68 -15.80 -22.75
N GLU A 605 27.61 -17.01 -23.30
CA GLU A 605 27.68 -17.25 -24.74
C GLU A 605 26.51 -16.57 -25.47
N GLY A 606 25.29 -16.66 -24.92
CA GLY A 606 24.12 -15.96 -25.44
C GLY A 606 24.27 -14.43 -25.40
N SER A 607 24.81 -13.89 -24.31
CA SER A 607 25.06 -12.45 -24.15
C SER A 607 26.12 -11.93 -25.14
N VAL A 608 27.18 -12.71 -25.37
CA VAL A 608 28.20 -12.37 -26.37
C VAL A 608 27.60 -12.39 -27.78
N GLU A 609 26.77 -13.38 -28.10
CA GLU A 609 26.12 -13.46 -29.41
C GLU A 609 25.14 -12.30 -29.63
N LEU A 610 24.37 -11.94 -28.60
CA LEU A 610 23.50 -10.77 -28.60
C LEU A 610 24.26 -9.49 -28.98
N VAL A 611 25.39 -9.22 -28.29
CA VAL A 611 26.23 -8.05 -28.55
C VAL A 611 26.80 -8.07 -29.96
N LYS A 612 27.23 -9.23 -30.47
CA LYS A 612 27.73 -9.36 -31.85
C LYS A 612 26.66 -9.03 -32.88
N VAL A 613 25.45 -9.56 -32.70
CA VAL A 613 24.32 -9.29 -33.60
C VAL A 613 23.94 -7.81 -33.56
N TYR A 614 23.89 -7.20 -32.38
CA TYR A 614 23.66 -5.76 -32.24
C TYR A 614 24.74 -4.94 -32.98
N ALA A 615 26.01 -5.27 -32.77
CA ALA A 615 27.13 -4.57 -33.39
C ALA A 615 27.12 -4.71 -34.92
N LYS A 616 26.81 -5.90 -35.44
CA LYS A 616 26.70 -6.18 -36.89
C LYS A 616 25.78 -5.18 -37.60
N HIS A 617 24.68 -4.77 -36.97
CA HIS A 617 23.68 -3.88 -37.58
C HIS A 617 23.89 -2.39 -37.28
N ASN A 618 24.66 -2.06 -36.24
CA ASN A 618 24.84 -0.67 -35.80
C ASN A 618 26.24 -0.10 -36.10
N ILE A 619 27.23 -0.93 -36.45
CA ILE A 619 28.54 -0.43 -36.89
C ILE A 619 28.39 0.41 -38.17
N GLY A 620 28.81 1.66 -38.10
CA GLY A 620 28.77 2.59 -39.24
C GLY A 620 27.37 3.10 -39.60
N ARG A 621 26.33 2.71 -38.86
CA ARG A 621 24.97 3.23 -39.01
C ARG A 621 24.95 4.72 -38.65
N ARG A 622 24.28 5.52 -39.47
CA ARG A 622 24.09 6.96 -39.24
C ARG A 622 22.60 7.26 -39.16
N THR A 623 22.15 7.83 -38.05
CA THR A 623 20.79 8.32 -37.84
C THR A 623 20.74 9.83 -38.12
N VAL A 624 19.63 10.29 -38.71
CA VAL A 624 19.46 11.70 -39.13
C VAL A 624 18.57 12.48 -38.15
N ASN A 625 17.74 11.77 -37.37
CA ASN A 625 16.72 12.35 -36.50
C ASN A 625 17.10 12.18 -35.02
N SER A 626 16.68 13.13 -34.17
CA SER A 626 16.93 13.14 -32.72
C SER A 626 16.30 11.96 -31.98
N GLU A 627 15.18 11.41 -32.46
CA GLU A 627 14.56 10.20 -31.89
C GLU A 627 15.51 8.99 -31.99
N GLY A 628 16.24 8.87 -33.10
CA GLY A 628 17.23 7.79 -33.27
C GLY A 628 18.45 7.92 -32.35
N GLU A 629 18.73 9.12 -31.83
CA GLU A 629 19.78 9.33 -30.82
C GLU A 629 19.31 8.86 -29.43
N GLN A 630 18.05 9.13 -29.06
CA GLN A 630 17.46 8.66 -27.80
C GLN A 630 17.38 7.13 -27.74
N ASP A 631 16.90 6.49 -28.82
CA ASP A 631 16.85 5.02 -28.92
C ASP A 631 18.25 4.41 -28.79
N GLN A 632 19.24 4.96 -29.49
CA GLN A 632 20.62 4.49 -29.42
C GLN A 632 21.23 4.68 -28.03
N TRP A 633 20.90 5.79 -27.35
CA TRP A 633 21.33 6.03 -25.98
C TRP A 633 20.76 4.97 -25.02
N ARG A 634 19.47 4.65 -25.15
CA ARG A 634 18.80 3.62 -24.33
C ARG A 634 19.40 2.23 -24.56
N ASP A 635 19.66 1.86 -25.81
CA ASP A 635 20.33 0.60 -26.15
C ASP A 635 21.72 0.50 -25.50
N LEU A 636 22.51 1.57 -25.59
CA LEU A 636 23.86 1.62 -24.99
C LEU A 636 23.80 1.53 -23.46
N GLN A 637 22.81 2.18 -22.83
CA GLN A 637 22.56 2.02 -21.40
C GLN A 637 22.30 0.55 -21.04
N LEU A 638 21.40 -0.13 -21.77
CA LEU A 638 21.10 -1.54 -21.51
C LEU A 638 22.30 -2.45 -21.77
N LEU A 639 23.13 -2.18 -22.78
CA LEU A 639 24.37 -2.93 -23.02
C LEU A 639 25.39 -2.76 -21.89
N MET A 640 25.51 -1.54 -21.33
CA MET A 640 26.34 -1.32 -20.14
C MET A 640 25.78 -2.04 -18.91
N GLU A 641 24.47 -1.98 -18.69
CA GLU A 641 23.80 -2.68 -17.60
C GLU A 641 23.96 -4.21 -17.71
N LEU A 642 23.93 -4.76 -18.92
CA LEU A 642 24.19 -6.17 -19.21
C LEU A 642 25.64 -6.54 -18.86
N LEU A 643 26.61 -5.71 -19.26
CA LEU A 643 28.01 -5.94 -18.93
C LEU A 643 28.22 -5.96 -17.40
N ILE A 644 27.62 -5.00 -16.69
CA ILE A 644 27.67 -4.94 -15.21
C ILE A 644 27.05 -6.21 -14.61
N SER A 645 25.87 -6.62 -15.08
CA SER A 645 25.15 -7.78 -14.54
C SER A 645 25.85 -9.12 -14.83
N VAL A 646 26.61 -9.21 -15.91
CA VAL A 646 27.43 -10.38 -16.26
C VAL A 646 28.71 -10.46 -15.43
N LEU A 647 29.27 -9.31 -15.02
CA LEU A 647 30.51 -9.21 -14.24
C LEU A 647 30.33 -9.47 -12.74
N THR A 648 29.15 -9.24 -12.16
CA THR A 648 28.89 -9.37 -10.71
C THR A 648 29.21 -10.77 -10.14
N LYS A 649 29.04 -11.85 -10.91
CA LYS A 649 29.42 -13.20 -10.47
C LYS A 649 30.94 -13.42 -10.44
N VAL A 650 31.68 -12.72 -11.30
CA VAL A 650 33.15 -12.83 -11.39
C VAL A 650 33.79 -12.19 -10.15
N THR A 651 33.23 -11.11 -9.63
CA THR A 651 33.69 -10.45 -8.40
C THR A 651 33.40 -11.28 -7.14
N ASP A 652 32.25 -11.95 -7.05
CA ASP A 652 31.92 -12.81 -5.90
C ASP A 652 32.81 -14.06 -5.80
N LEU A 653 33.30 -14.56 -6.93
CA LEU A 653 34.24 -15.69 -7.01
C LEU A 653 35.70 -15.30 -6.71
N GLN A 654 36.04 -14.01 -6.71
CA GLN A 654 37.38 -13.51 -6.34
C GLN A 654 37.48 -13.10 -4.86
N ILE A 655 36.34 -12.94 -4.17
CA ILE A 655 36.26 -12.56 -2.75
C ILE A 655 36.09 -13.78 -1.82
N LYS A 656 35.68 -14.94 -2.36
CA LYS A 656 35.74 -16.26 -1.71
C LYS A 656 37.01 -16.99 -2.12
#